data_AF-A0A142XZG4-F1
#
_entry.id   AF-A0A142XZG4-F1
#
_cell.length_a   1.000
_cell.length_b   1.000
_cell.length_c   1.000
_cell.angle_alpha   90.00
_cell.angle_beta   90.00
_cell.angle_gamma   90.00
#
_symmetry.space_group_name_H-M   'P 1'
#
loop_
_entity.id
_entity.type
_entity.pdbx_description
1 polymer ?
#
loop_
_entity_poly.entity_id
_entity_poly.type
_entity_poly.pdbx_seq_one_letter_code
_entity_poly.pdbx_strand_id
1 'polypeptide(L)'
;MATQPKPIPSNWHDSQTKGCLQGISSEAGIQFYGANRCWLLLLLMAMPISLLLTRDADAQLQLIPSGGTAGTTPATNPNNAAPNRGSATNPGTATTQPPAPIISGNPSSGSLGNPQTNPPSVPTPVPVAPVGDIASISVESVSAYLQQLQSATDLDANLKQALVTAYEALLAELKSRNENEKYYRELLAAYEAAPTATAEAKRRKESFSPRFVYLESSLDSAPIERLQSYQLELQSLLQTAVDGRAKVDATIVSRDAQKKELPRLLSEAKAAITKLNDELNAPPVEGTDPRLREANLLLLRARLMSLNERTRRIEQEQRTYDAETELLSLQKAIFATEEKYYQTKIKEVTEELNKRRESLIAKQKKLAESIVVQSPGELRPRAEQIVVRTDAWLGLAKQNALMRLESDAARAELKLWTERYRIMTERISHESTKNVTNFNSMVGLMLRKQRSELPDINELTDKLHDYQDKLVATQTLILELDDWKAASAAVIEPESFTDESAQFFPSADLREKARLLHNFEHRVVDEFRIDANSYFESLFNLGVNTQQTIEQVKKYRSFIDEHVLWIRSSEAFQLSDAREVWPSLQWLFQFGNWREIPLLILSDFQNHLWSYLLGGALIVALILNIKRLKTDTKKEGELASRPNCTSLIPTWKTMFACVLLASPLALIHLVIGWRLNHAENRAFAEAIGMGLMVGARYFFPLELLRQVCRAGGLAENHFRWSKESTSILRKNLRWFIDLAVPCVCVVAVLAQFGESKYENSLGRIIYAALMLLCFLFLIRCLHPTHGVFSNFLKNHPGGWIDRLKYLWYPIFACGPLALMAMSLMGYHYTSVRLAMHLHTTFITLVGILLLSSFIYRWLLLRRRELLVAQAKQRLEEARRRDPNAPTLPNPLLDSHADLTSINKQTIRLVTSTLIFASLGAVAVIWSTVLPAVGVLDTVQLWTVDGASAGERIPITLTNLLIAIPTGIMTVVAARNLPGLMEIALLQHLPLENAVRYAISSISRYTILFLGILMTFNSIGVRWASIQWLVAALGVGLGFGLQEIFANFVSGLILLFEQPVRVGDVITLGDTTGTVSRIRMRATTVTNFDQQELIIPNKDLVTGRLLNWTLTDSTNRMMMMINISNDSDPEVACALIREICLEHSNILKEPAPTAFIEEFGENKQTIRVRCFLASLDLRLPTRHEVHLLIRKRFAELGIQISIPQQEVHLRNFPSDWKKPDHPTVEDAGLKRQPVDQPTSPA
;
A
#
# COMPACT_ATOMS: atom_id res chain seq x y z
N MET A 1 -11.37 -69.47 -51.34
CA MET A 1 -12.67 -68.76 -51.37
C MET A 1 -12.37 -67.32 -51.76
N ALA A 2 -12.36 -66.96 -53.06
CA ALA A 2 -13.53 -66.56 -53.85
C ALA A 2 -14.26 -65.38 -53.15
N THR A 3 -14.33 -64.13 -53.63
CA THR A 3 -14.42 -63.58 -55.01
C THR A 3 -14.28 -62.04 -55.01
N GLN A 4 -13.62 -61.47 -56.03
CA GLN A 4 -13.82 -60.10 -56.58
C GLN A 4 -14.94 -60.13 -57.67
N PRO A 5 -15.29 -59.05 -58.46
CA PRO A 5 -15.44 -57.59 -58.25
C PRO A 5 -16.74 -56.94 -58.90
N LYS A 6 -16.97 -55.63 -58.62
CA LYS A 6 -17.71 -54.56 -59.40
C LYS A 6 -19.26 -54.66 -59.56
N PRO A 7 -20.04 -53.54 -59.74
CA PRO A 7 -19.75 -52.38 -60.62
C PRO A 7 -20.12 -50.96 -60.10
N ILE A 8 -19.67 -49.95 -60.84
CA ILE A 8 -20.13 -48.54 -60.78
C ILE A 8 -21.38 -48.41 -61.66
N PRO A 9 -22.35 -47.53 -61.34
CA PRO A 9 -22.82 -46.61 -62.37
C PRO A 9 -22.90 -45.14 -61.93
N SER A 10 -22.45 -44.32 -62.87
CA SER A 10 -22.70 -42.90 -63.11
C SER A 10 -23.95 -42.29 -62.46
N ASN A 11 -23.74 -41.22 -61.67
CA ASN A 11 -24.51 -39.97 -61.70
C ASN A 11 -23.94 -39.02 -60.64
N TRP A 12 -22.81 -38.40 -60.95
CA TRP A 12 -22.22 -37.31 -60.16
C TRP A 12 -21.72 -36.21 -61.09
N HIS A 13 -22.66 -35.54 -61.76
CA HIS A 13 -22.49 -34.18 -62.23
C HIS A 13 -23.81 -33.44 -62.02
N ASP A 14 -23.70 -32.23 -61.46
CA ASP A 14 -24.77 -31.25 -61.23
C ASP A 14 -25.79 -31.52 -60.12
N SER A 15 -25.42 -31.13 -58.88
CA SER A 15 -26.29 -30.30 -58.02
C SER A 15 -25.72 -29.97 -56.62
N GLN A 16 -24.60 -30.54 -56.18
CA GLN A 16 -24.04 -30.28 -54.83
C GLN A 16 -22.86 -29.32 -54.72
N THR A 17 -22.46 -28.63 -55.79
CA THR A 17 -21.33 -27.66 -55.75
C THR A 17 -21.74 -26.19 -55.59
N LYS A 18 -23.03 -25.88 -55.45
CA LYS A 18 -23.50 -24.51 -55.14
C LYS A 18 -24.05 -24.31 -53.71
N GLY A 19 -24.17 -25.38 -52.91
CA GLY A 19 -24.70 -25.30 -51.53
C GLY A 19 -23.68 -25.50 -50.41
N CYS A 20 -22.49 -26.06 -50.69
CA CYS A 20 -21.55 -26.49 -49.64
C CYS A 20 -20.35 -25.55 -49.40
N LEU A 21 -20.14 -24.53 -50.25
CA LEU A 21 -19.00 -23.59 -50.14
C LEU A 21 -19.34 -22.28 -49.40
N GLN A 22 -20.56 -22.11 -48.88
CA GLN A 22 -20.92 -20.96 -48.03
C GLN A 22 -20.97 -21.27 -46.52
N GLY A 23 -20.80 -22.53 -46.11
CA GLY A 23 -21.02 -22.96 -44.72
C GLY A 23 -19.78 -23.12 -43.83
N ILE A 24 -18.55 -23.03 -44.36
CA ILE A 24 -17.32 -23.35 -43.59
C ILE A 24 -16.41 -22.13 -43.42
N SER A 25 -16.93 -20.92 -43.64
CA SER A 25 -16.15 -19.69 -43.45
C SER A 25 -16.44 -19.03 -42.09
N SER A 26 -15.38 -18.83 -41.29
CA SER A 26 -15.26 -17.83 -40.21
C SER A 26 -15.81 -18.09 -38.80
N GLU A 27 -16.62 -19.12 -38.55
CA GLU A 27 -17.32 -19.23 -37.24
C GLU A 27 -16.44 -19.66 -36.05
N ALA A 28 -15.52 -20.62 -36.21
CA ALA A 28 -14.73 -21.15 -35.08
C ALA A 28 -13.78 -20.11 -34.44
N GLY A 29 -13.27 -19.17 -35.23
CA GLY A 29 -12.48 -18.05 -34.72
C GLY A 29 -13.37 -17.05 -33.96
N ILE A 30 -14.47 -16.62 -34.57
CA ILE A 30 -15.43 -15.64 -34.01
C ILE A 30 -16.06 -16.15 -32.69
N GLN A 31 -16.25 -17.45 -32.55
CA GLN A 31 -16.83 -18.11 -31.38
C GLN A 31 -15.96 -18.05 -30.11
N PHE A 32 -14.62 -18.08 -30.23
CA PHE A 32 -13.70 -17.89 -29.10
C PHE A 32 -13.63 -16.41 -28.66
N TYR A 33 -13.83 -15.47 -29.59
CA TYR A 33 -13.79 -14.02 -29.33
C TYR A 33 -15.08 -13.46 -28.70
N GLY A 34 -16.23 -14.08 -28.95
CA GLY A 34 -17.49 -13.77 -28.25
C GLY A 34 -17.43 -14.09 -26.75
N ALA A 35 -16.65 -15.12 -26.36
CA ALA A 35 -16.51 -15.57 -24.98
C ALA A 35 -15.80 -14.60 -24.06
N ASN A 36 -14.70 -14.02 -24.53
CA ASN A 36 -13.92 -13.06 -23.75
C ASN A 36 -14.66 -11.72 -23.58
N ARG A 37 -15.46 -11.30 -24.57
CA ARG A 37 -16.29 -10.08 -24.49
C ARG A 37 -17.45 -10.23 -23.51
N CYS A 38 -18.04 -11.43 -23.43
CA CYS A 38 -19.08 -11.73 -22.44
C CYS A 38 -18.50 -11.94 -21.03
N TRP A 39 -17.29 -12.52 -20.93
CA TRP A 39 -16.52 -12.60 -19.68
C TRP A 39 -16.24 -11.21 -19.11
N LEU A 40 -15.74 -10.26 -19.91
CA LEU A 40 -15.53 -8.88 -19.49
C LEU A 40 -16.83 -8.27 -18.96
N LEU A 41 -17.91 -8.30 -19.76
CA LEU A 41 -19.18 -7.71 -19.35
C LEU A 41 -19.78 -8.30 -18.06
N LEU A 42 -19.66 -9.61 -17.84
CA LEU A 42 -20.23 -10.28 -16.66
C LEU A 42 -19.36 -10.19 -15.40
N LEU A 43 -18.03 -10.33 -15.52
CA LEU A 43 -17.13 -10.15 -14.37
C LEU A 43 -17.16 -8.71 -13.84
N LEU A 44 -17.37 -7.76 -14.74
CA LEU A 44 -17.29 -6.34 -14.41
C LEU A 44 -18.61 -5.75 -13.95
N MET A 45 -19.73 -6.33 -14.40
CA MET A 45 -21.00 -6.03 -13.77
C MET A 45 -21.07 -6.65 -12.35
N ALA A 46 -20.40 -7.79 -12.10
CA ALA A 46 -20.49 -8.55 -10.84
C ALA A 46 -19.69 -7.97 -9.66
N MET A 47 -18.91 -6.91 -9.85
CA MET A 47 -18.09 -6.32 -8.79
C MET A 47 -18.57 -4.90 -8.44
N PRO A 48 -19.23 -4.70 -7.28
CA PRO A 48 -19.29 -3.39 -6.64
C PRO A 48 -18.12 -3.15 -5.68
N ILE A 49 -17.25 -4.13 -5.39
CA ILE A 49 -16.23 -3.99 -4.34
C ILE A 49 -15.00 -4.82 -4.74
N SER A 50 -13.91 -4.22 -5.27
CA SER A 50 -12.49 -4.57 -4.99
C SER A 50 -11.46 -4.15 -6.05
N LEU A 51 -10.48 -3.37 -5.60
CA LEU A 51 -9.09 -3.82 -5.49
C LEU A 51 -8.36 -2.90 -4.50
N LEU A 52 -7.89 -3.48 -3.39
CA LEU A 52 -6.97 -2.90 -2.43
C LEU A 52 -5.60 -3.51 -2.74
N LEU A 53 -4.71 -2.75 -3.39
CA LEU A 53 -3.28 -3.09 -3.45
C LEU A 53 -2.35 -1.86 -3.48
N THR A 54 -2.84 -0.66 -3.13
CA THR A 54 -1.98 0.54 -3.00
C THR A 54 -2.43 1.37 -1.80
N ARG A 55 -2.24 0.82 -0.60
CA ARG A 55 -2.01 1.63 0.60
C ARG A 55 -0.55 1.34 0.95
N ASP A 56 0.26 2.40 1.02
CA ASP A 56 1.71 2.41 1.29
C ASP A 56 2.63 2.39 0.06
N ALA A 57 2.60 3.49 -0.70
CA ALA A 57 3.72 3.89 -1.55
C ALA A 57 3.91 5.42 -1.48
N ASP A 58 4.08 5.95 -0.27
CA ASP A 58 4.72 7.26 -0.07
C ASP A 58 6.23 7.01 0.07
N ALA A 59 6.94 7.07 -1.07
CA ALA A 59 8.39 7.08 -1.09
C ALA A 59 8.88 8.43 -0.54
N GLN A 60 9.35 8.42 0.70
CA GLN A 60 10.18 9.49 1.25
C GLN A 60 11.52 9.52 0.51
N LEU A 61 11.68 10.47 -0.41
CA LEU A 61 12.99 10.94 -0.88
C LEU A 61 13.48 11.98 0.14
N GLN A 62 14.08 11.50 1.24
CA GLN A 62 14.92 12.33 2.09
C GLN A 62 16.26 12.54 1.38
N LEU A 63 16.44 13.75 0.85
CA LEU A 63 17.76 14.27 0.48
C LEU A 63 18.57 14.48 1.76
N ILE A 64 19.51 13.57 2.01
CA ILE A 64 20.60 13.72 2.97
C ILE A 64 21.64 14.63 2.31
N PRO A 65 21.98 15.82 2.83
CA PRO A 65 23.22 16.49 2.48
C PRO A 65 24.36 15.77 3.21
N SER A 66 25.27 15.21 2.44
CA SER A 66 26.54 14.67 2.89
C SER A 66 27.55 15.81 3.04
N GLY A 67 28.33 15.78 4.12
CA GLY A 67 29.52 16.61 4.26
C GLY A 67 30.06 16.65 5.69
N GLY A 68 31.24 16.08 5.92
CA GLY A 68 32.06 16.41 7.09
C GLY A 68 32.64 15.23 7.88
N THR A 69 33.58 14.50 7.29
CA THR A 69 34.53 13.64 8.02
C THR A 69 35.57 14.49 8.76
N ALA A 70 35.77 14.24 10.06
CA ALA A 70 37.07 14.40 10.74
C ALA A 70 37.02 13.76 12.13
N GLY A 71 37.99 12.90 12.42
CA GLY A 71 37.96 11.94 13.52
C GLY A 71 38.38 12.48 14.89
N THR A 72 38.15 11.65 15.90
CA THR A 72 39.13 11.20 16.91
C THR A 72 38.40 10.37 17.98
N THR A 73 38.77 9.10 18.10
CA THR A 73 38.81 8.39 19.41
C THR A 73 40.13 8.78 20.09
N PRO A 74 40.33 8.67 21.43
CA PRO A 74 39.78 7.59 22.27
C PRO A 74 39.38 7.95 23.72
N ALA A 75 38.83 6.94 24.40
CA ALA A 75 39.14 6.53 25.79
C ALA A 75 37.96 6.47 26.78
N THR A 76 37.73 5.21 27.19
CA THR A 76 37.53 4.72 28.58
C THR A 76 36.20 4.94 29.31
N ASN A 77 35.43 3.85 29.29
CA ASN A 77 34.62 3.30 30.39
C ASN A 77 35.40 3.27 31.73
N PRO A 78 34.76 3.38 32.92
CA PRO A 78 34.21 2.17 33.55
C PRO A 78 32.95 2.40 34.42
N ASN A 79 31.93 1.55 34.29
CA ASN A 79 31.55 0.61 35.35
C ASN A 79 30.25 -0.15 35.05
N ASN A 80 30.44 -1.44 34.77
CA ASN A 80 29.44 -2.49 34.92
C ASN A 80 29.50 -3.04 36.35
N ALA A 81 28.35 -3.22 36.99
CA ALA A 81 28.10 -4.34 37.91
C ALA A 81 26.59 -4.59 38.03
N ALA A 82 26.15 -5.70 37.45
CA ALA A 82 24.85 -6.33 37.72
C ALA A 82 24.90 -7.06 39.10
N PRO A 83 23.79 -7.48 39.75
CA PRO A 83 22.92 -8.55 39.21
C PRO A 83 21.41 -8.47 39.51
N ASN A 84 20.63 -8.82 38.50
CA ASN A 84 19.54 -9.82 38.42
C ASN A 84 18.55 -10.12 39.58
N ARG A 85 17.27 -10.23 39.14
CA ARG A 85 16.09 -10.99 39.62
C ARG A 85 15.11 -10.37 40.65
N GLY A 86 13.85 -10.22 40.21
CA GLY A 86 12.66 -10.28 41.09
C GLY A 86 11.46 -9.42 40.67
N SER A 87 10.54 -10.01 39.91
CA SER A 87 9.07 -9.78 39.85
C SER A 87 8.42 -8.45 40.31
N ALA A 88 7.68 -7.84 39.36
CA ALA A 88 6.33 -7.27 39.48
C ALA A 88 5.98 -6.25 40.59
N THR A 89 5.61 -5.01 40.21
CA THR A 89 4.28 -4.38 40.36
C THR A 89 4.33 -2.85 40.10
N ASN A 90 3.18 -2.28 39.74
CA ASN A 90 2.90 -0.94 39.18
C ASN A 90 3.57 0.30 39.86
N PRO A 91 3.79 1.41 39.10
CA PRO A 91 4.34 2.64 39.65
C PRO A 91 3.27 3.55 40.27
N GLY A 92 3.57 4.02 41.48
CA GLY A 92 2.87 5.09 42.18
C GLY A 92 3.32 6.48 41.71
N THR A 93 2.36 7.39 41.71
CA THR A 93 2.49 8.83 41.50
C THR A 93 3.19 9.50 42.67
N ALA A 94 4.34 10.13 42.41
CA ALA A 94 4.94 11.13 43.29
C ALA A 94 4.42 12.52 42.86
N THR A 95 3.83 13.27 43.80
CA THR A 95 3.44 14.67 43.58
C THR A 95 4.26 15.55 44.51
N THR A 96 5.02 16.42 43.88
CA THR A 96 5.82 17.53 44.42
C THR A 96 4.93 18.62 45.04
N GLN A 97 5.33 19.11 46.21
CA GLN A 97 4.81 20.33 46.86
C GLN A 97 5.27 21.61 46.12
N PRO A 98 4.47 22.70 46.18
CA PRO A 98 4.95 24.09 46.12
C PRO A 98 4.66 24.88 47.43
N PRO A 99 5.21 26.10 47.61
CA PRO A 99 5.60 26.66 48.91
C PRO A 99 4.54 27.54 49.59
N ALA A 100 4.67 27.70 50.91
CA ALA A 100 3.90 28.60 51.76
C ALA A 100 4.50 30.03 51.81
N PRO A 101 3.68 31.09 52.00
CA PRO A 101 4.18 32.40 52.38
C PRO A 101 4.09 32.64 53.90
N ILE A 102 5.00 33.51 54.34
CA ILE A 102 5.23 34.03 55.69
C ILE A 102 4.33 35.26 55.91
N ILE A 103 3.89 35.53 57.16
CA ILE A 103 3.99 36.81 57.91
C ILE A 103 2.90 36.95 59.01
N SER A 104 3.42 36.94 60.24
CA SER A 104 3.07 37.64 61.50
C SER A 104 1.67 38.18 61.82
N GLY A 105 1.26 37.95 63.08
CA GLY A 105 0.35 38.83 63.84
C GLY A 105 -0.10 38.24 65.18
N ASN A 106 0.65 38.53 66.26
CA ASN A 106 0.18 38.51 67.66
C ASN A 106 -0.19 39.98 68.03
N PRO A 107 -0.83 40.37 69.17
CA PRO A 107 -0.99 39.60 70.41
C PRO A 107 -2.30 39.78 71.22
N SER A 108 -2.35 39.07 72.37
CA SER A 108 -3.08 39.34 73.63
C SER A 108 -4.61 39.12 73.60
N SER A 109 -5.32 38.64 74.63
CA SER A 109 -5.16 38.35 76.07
C SER A 109 -6.44 37.56 76.45
N GLY A 110 -6.62 36.80 77.52
CA GLY A 110 -5.81 36.40 78.66
C GLY A 110 -6.68 35.51 79.58
N SER A 111 -6.02 34.84 80.54
CA SER A 111 -6.53 34.43 81.87
C SER A 111 -7.63 33.33 81.90
N LEU A 112 -7.62 32.31 82.76
CA LEU A 112 -6.80 31.88 83.91
C LEU A 112 -7.36 30.48 84.33
N GLY A 113 -6.54 29.62 84.95
CA GLY A 113 -7.03 28.43 85.69
C GLY A 113 -6.30 27.10 85.46
N ASN A 114 -5.12 26.95 86.08
CA ASN A 114 -4.35 25.71 86.28
C ASN A 114 -4.84 25.01 87.59
N PRO A 115 -4.21 23.94 88.13
CA PRO A 115 -3.65 22.68 87.59
C PRO A 115 -4.07 21.44 88.44
N GLN A 116 -3.60 20.22 88.10
CA GLN A 116 -3.03 19.15 88.98
C GLN A 116 -3.08 17.79 88.23
N THR A 117 -1.97 17.18 87.77
CA THR A 117 -0.87 16.41 88.40
C THR A 117 -1.24 15.07 89.07
N ASN A 118 -0.53 14.00 88.61
CA ASN A 118 -0.03 12.78 89.30
C ASN A 118 -0.53 11.37 88.85
N PRO A 119 0.31 10.29 88.97
CA PRO A 119 0.86 9.58 87.79
C PRO A 119 0.62 8.02 87.82
N PRO A 120 1.45 7.11 87.23
CA PRO A 120 0.96 5.90 86.54
C PRO A 120 0.86 4.64 87.44
N SER A 121 0.01 3.68 87.04
CA SER A 121 0.00 2.32 87.61
C SER A 121 -0.20 1.25 86.53
N VAL A 122 0.74 0.30 86.50
CA VAL A 122 0.85 -0.93 85.67
C VAL A 122 -0.21 -1.98 86.10
N PRO A 123 -0.65 -2.91 85.22
CA PRO A 123 -2.01 -3.45 85.24
C PRO A 123 -2.15 -4.79 86.01
N THR A 124 -3.37 -5.06 86.45
CA THR A 124 -3.85 -6.39 86.89
C THR A 124 -4.81 -6.91 85.81
N PRO A 125 -4.83 -8.21 85.48
CA PRO A 125 -5.61 -8.72 84.35
C PRO A 125 -7.10 -8.71 84.70
N VAL A 126 -7.85 -7.92 83.94
CA VAL A 126 -9.32 -7.87 84.00
C VAL A 126 -9.85 -8.99 83.08
N PRO A 127 -10.90 -9.74 83.46
CA PRO A 127 -11.54 -10.71 82.58
C PRO A 127 -12.00 -9.99 81.31
N VAL A 128 -11.71 -10.56 80.14
CA VAL A 128 -12.15 -10.03 78.85
C VAL A 128 -13.68 -10.06 78.81
N ALA A 129 -14.29 -8.92 79.13
CA ALA A 129 -15.72 -8.70 78.97
C ALA A 129 -16.03 -8.52 77.47
N PRO A 130 -17.15 -9.08 76.96
CA PRO A 130 -17.58 -8.87 75.59
C PRO A 130 -17.77 -7.37 75.32
N VAL A 131 -17.43 -6.92 74.11
CA VAL A 131 -17.65 -5.54 73.67
C VAL A 131 -19.16 -5.28 73.68
N GLY A 132 -19.62 -4.63 74.74
CA GLY A 132 -21.02 -4.27 74.94
C GLY A 132 -21.50 -3.22 73.95
N ASP A 133 -22.69 -3.44 73.44
CA ASP A 133 -23.57 -2.58 72.67
C ASP A 133 -23.06 -2.00 71.32
N ILE A 134 -23.90 -2.15 70.31
CA ILE A 134 -23.59 -2.02 68.87
C ILE A 134 -23.21 -0.59 68.47
N ALA A 135 -23.58 0.40 69.29
CA ALA A 135 -23.31 1.81 69.06
C ALA A 135 -21.91 2.28 69.55
N SER A 136 -21.18 1.44 70.30
CA SER A 136 -19.89 1.81 70.93
C SER A 136 -18.65 1.33 70.16
N ILE A 137 -18.83 0.61 69.05
CA ILE A 137 -17.74 -0.04 68.32
C ILE A 137 -16.91 1.02 67.55
N SER A 138 -15.79 1.43 68.13
CA SER A 138 -14.81 2.34 67.52
C SER A 138 -13.54 1.61 67.08
N VAL A 139 -12.78 2.21 66.16
CA VAL A 139 -11.47 1.70 65.71
C VAL A 139 -10.51 1.56 66.91
N GLU A 140 -10.55 2.49 67.87
CA GLU A 140 -9.74 2.46 69.08
C GLU A 140 -10.15 1.30 70.02
N SER A 141 -11.46 1.08 70.19
CA SER A 141 -11.96 0.00 71.06
C SER A 141 -11.63 -1.41 70.52
N VAL A 142 -11.76 -1.61 69.20
CA VAL A 142 -11.49 -2.90 68.55
C VAL A 142 -9.98 -3.17 68.48
N SER A 143 -9.16 -2.15 68.24
CA SER A 143 -7.69 -2.31 68.24
C SER A 143 -7.13 -2.61 69.62
N ALA A 144 -7.65 -1.98 70.68
CA ALA A 144 -7.30 -2.29 72.06
C ALA A 144 -7.70 -3.74 72.43
N TYR A 145 -8.89 -4.17 72.01
CA TYR A 145 -9.35 -5.54 72.22
C TYR A 145 -8.50 -6.57 71.46
N LEU A 146 -8.07 -6.26 70.24
CA LEU A 146 -7.20 -7.11 69.42
C LEU A 146 -5.83 -7.30 70.06
N GLN A 147 -5.26 -6.25 70.66
CA GLN A 147 -4.02 -6.34 71.45
C GLN A 147 -4.17 -7.21 72.71
N GLN A 148 -5.30 -7.12 73.40
CA GLN A 148 -5.62 -7.99 74.54
C GLN A 148 -5.80 -9.45 74.10
N LEU A 149 -6.49 -9.69 72.99
CA LEU A 149 -6.73 -11.02 72.45
C LEU A 149 -5.42 -11.70 71.99
N GLN A 150 -4.49 -10.94 71.40
CA GLN A 150 -3.18 -11.43 70.99
C GLN A 150 -2.28 -11.80 72.20
N SER A 151 -2.42 -11.10 73.32
CA SER A 151 -1.65 -11.33 74.55
C SER A 151 -2.24 -12.40 75.49
N ALA A 152 -3.47 -12.87 75.26
CA ALA A 152 -4.09 -13.93 76.05
C ALA A 152 -3.41 -15.31 75.86
N THR A 153 -3.02 -15.97 76.95
CA THR A 153 -2.40 -17.32 76.97
C THR A 153 -3.40 -18.45 77.19
N ASP A 154 -4.64 -18.12 77.53
CA ASP A 154 -5.59 -19.05 78.16
C ASP A 154 -6.69 -19.55 77.18
N LEU A 155 -6.54 -19.27 75.87
CA LEU A 155 -7.47 -19.69 74.82
C LEU A 155 -6.90 -20.81 73.94
N ASP A 156 -7.78 -21.69 73.45
CA ASP A 156 -7.46 -22.65 72.39
C ASP A 156 -6.84 -21.96 71.15
N ALA A 157 -5.77 -22.53 70.60
CA ALA A 157 -4.98 -21.90 69.55
C ALA A 157 -5.78 -21.67 68.25
N ASN A 158 -6.67 -22.60 67.89
CA ASN A 158 -7.50 -22.48 66.68
C ASN A 158 -8.59 -21.43 66.87
N LEU A 159 -9.24 -21.39 68.04
CA LEU A 159 -10.23 -20.37 68.39
C LEU A 159 -9.62 -18.97 68.47
N LYS A 160 -8.43 -18.84 69.08
CA LYS A 160 -7.68 -17.58 69.16
C LYS A 160 -7.37 -17.03 67.77
N GLN A 161 -6.88 -17.87 66.86
CA GLN A 161 -6.60 -17.46 65.49
C GLN A 161 -7.87 -17.02 64.74
N ALA A 162 -8.97 -17.77 64.86
CA ALA A 162 -10.24 -17.42 64.23
C ALA A 162 -10.82 -16.09 64.75
N LEU A 163 -10.71 -15.83 66.05
CA LEU A 163 -11.12 -14.57 66.66
C LEU A 163 -10.24 -13.41 66.20
N VAL A 164 -8.90 -13.57 66.19
CA VAL A 164 -7.98 -12.54 65.68
C VAL A 164 -8.34 -12.18 64.24
N THR A 165 -8.52 -13.16 63.35
CA THR A 165 -8.91 -12.90 61.96
C THR A 165 -10.26 -12.18 61.84
N ALA A 166 -11.27 -12.56 62.63
CA ALA A 166 -12.57 -11.88 62.62
C ALA A 166 -12.47 -10.42 63.10
N TYR A 167 -11.70 -10.15 64.15
CA TYR A 167 -11.50 -8.80 64.68
C TYR A 167 -10.58 -7.93 63.80
N GLU A 168 -9.60 -8.52 63.08
CA GLU A 168 -8.80 -7.82 62.07
C GLU A 168 -9.66 -7.38 60.88
N ALA A 169 -10.54 -8.28 60.39
CA ALA A 169 -11.50 -7.96 59.35
C ALA A 169 -12.50 -6.89 59.82
N LEU A 170 -12.94 -6.95 61.08
CA LEU A 170 -13.82 -5.95 61.69
C LEU A 170 -13.14 -4.57 61.71
N LEU A 171 -11.88 -4.52 62.12
CA LEU A 171 -11.09 -3.28 62.14
C LEU A 171 -10.94 -2.67 60.74
N ALA A 172 -10.70 -3.49 59.72
CA ALA A 172 -10.60 -3.03 58.33
C ALA A 172 -11.89 -2.38 57.84
N GLU A 173 -13.05 -2.98 58.14
CA GLU A 173 -14.36 -2.44 57.75
C GLU A 173 -14.70 -1.13 58.50
N LEU A 174 -14.34 -1.02 59.77
CA LEU A 174 -14.50 0.23 60.54
C LEU A 174 -13.61 1.36 60.01
N LYS A 175 -12.38 1.04 59.59
CA LYS A 175 -11.51 2.01 58.90
C LYS A 175 -12.12 2.46 57.57
N SER A 176 -12.60 1.52 56.75
CA SER A 176 -13.27 1.84 55.48
C SER A 176 -14.52 2.70 55.70
N ARG A 177 -15.31 2.43 56.74
CA ARG A 177 -16.43 3.28 57.14
C ARG A 177 -15.99 4.71 57.42
N ASN A 178 -14.98 4.90 58.28
CA ASN A 178 -14.49 6.22 58.66
C ASN A 178 -13.89 6.99 57.46
N GLU A 179 -13.21 6.29 56.55
CA GLU A 179 -12.72 6.88 55.29
C GLU A 179 -13.88 7.35 54.41
N ASN A 180 -14.89 6.50 54.19
CA ASN A 180 -16.07 6.86 53.41
C ASN A 180 -16.83 8.04 54.03
N GLU A 181 -16.95 8.08 55.36
CA GLU A 181 -17.55 9.19 56.11
C GLU A 181 -16.76 10.48 55.92
N LYS A 182 -15.42 10.43 56.00
CA LYS A 182 -14.56 11.59 55.76
C LYS A 182 -14.75 12.15 54.34
N TYR A 183 -14.69 11.29 53.32
CA TYR A 183 -14.94 11.69 51.93
C TYR A 183 -16.35 12.24 51.72
N TYR A 184 -17.36 11.66 52.37
CA TYR A 184 -18.72 12.19 52.34
C TYR A 184 -18.78 13.62 52.89
N ARG A 185 -18.11 13.91 54.01
CA ARG A 185 -18.05 15.27 54.58
C ARG A 185 -17.34 16.26 53.66
N GLU A 186 -16.25 15.85 53.01
CA GLU A 186 -15.54 16.68 52.03
C GLU A 186 -16.42 17.00 50.81
N LEU A 187 -17.14 16.01 50.29
CA LEU A 187 -18.10 16.18 49.19
C LEU A 187 -19.30 17.05 49.60
N LEU A 188 -19.78 16.92 50.83
CA LEU A 188 -20.86 17.74 51.36
C LEU A 188 -20.46 19.21 51.45
N ALA A 189 -19.25 19.50 51.95
CA ALA A 189 -18.71 20.86 51.98
C ALA A 189 -18.54 21.45 50.57
N ALA A 190 -18.07 20.66 49.60
CA ALA A 190 -17.97 21.08 48.21
C ALA A 190 -19.34 21.37 47.58
N TYR A 191 -20.34 20.52 47.85
CA TYR A 191 -21.72 20.73 47.40
C TYR A 191 -22.34 22.01 47.98
N GLU A 192 -22.14 22.29 49.27
CA GLU A 192 -22.63 23.50 49.93
C GLU A 192 -21.96 24.78 49.41
N ALA A 193 -20.69 24.70 49.02
CA ALA A 193 -19.92 25.83 48.47
C ALA A 193 -20.19 26.09 46.96
N ALA A 194 -20.74 25.13 46.23
CA ALA A 194 -20.94 25.23 44.78
C ALA A 194 -21.84 26.40 44.34
N PRO A 195 -22.98 26.73 45.00
CA PRO A 195 -23.84 27.85 44.60
C PRO A 195 -23.15 29.21 44.75
N THR A 196 -22.41 29.43 45.83
CA THR A 196 -21.68 30.69 46.08
C THR A 196 -20.55 30.87 45.07
N ALA A 197 -19.78 29.81 44.80
CA ALA A 197 -18.74 29.83 43.78
C ALA A 197 -19.32 30.08 42.37
N THR A 198 -20.50 29.54 42.07
CA THR A 198 -21.21 29.76 40.80
C THR A 198 -21.63 31.22 40.63
N ALA A 199 -22.13 31.85 41.70
CA ALA A 199 -22.50 33.27 41.69
C ALA A 199 -21.27 34.18 41.51
N GLU A 200 -20.14 33.87 42.15
CA GLU A 200 -18.88 34.59 41.95
C GLU A 200 -18.34 34.43 40.53
N ALA A 201 -18.39 33.21 39.97
CA ALA A 201 -18.01 32.96 38.58
C ALA A 201 -18.86 33.77 37.59
N LYS A 202 -20.18 33.90 37.81
CA LYS A 202 -21.05 34.77 36.99
C LYS A 202 -20.60 36.23 37.03
N ARG A 203 -20.31 36.78 38.21
CA ARG A 203 -19.81 38.17 38.36
C ARG A 203 -18.46 38.38 37.69
N ARG A 204 -17.53 37.42 37.84
CA ARG A 204 -16.22 37.48 37.18
C ARG A 204 -16.37 37.48 35.66
N LYS A 205 -17.26 36.64 35.11
CA LYS A 205 -17.53 36.61 33.66
C LYS A 205 -18.01 37.97 33.11
N GLU A 206 -18.86 38.67 33.85
CA GLU A 206 -19.36 40.01 33.47
C GLU A 206 -18.25 41.08 33.45
N SER A 207 -17.21 40.93 34.28
CA SER A 207 -16.09 41.88 34.33
C SER A 207 -15.21 41.89 33.06
N PHE A 208 -15.23 40.80 32.27
CA PHE A 208 -14.50 40.67 31.01
C PHE A 208 -15.35 40.98 29.77
N SER A 209 -16.52 41.62 29.95
CA SER A 209 -17.42 41.98 28.85
C SER A 209 -16.80 43.06 27.96
N PRO A 210 -16.95 42.98 26.61
CA PRO A 210 -16.24 43.85 25.68
C PRO A 210 -16.83 45.27 25.66
N ARG A 211 -16.47 46.11 26.63
CA ARG A 211 -16.49 47.56 26.45
C ARG A 211 -15.27 47.92 25.61
N PHE A 212 -15.46 48.68 24.52
CA PHE A 212 -14.41 49.15 23.61
C PHE A 212 -13.13 49.50 24.36
N VAL A 213 -12.10 48.66 24.23
CA VAL A 213 -10.84 48.84 24.94
C VAL A 213 -9.87 49.52 23.98
N TYR A 214 -9.79 50.84 24.03
CA TYR A 214 -8.69 51.56 23.38
C TYR A 214 -7.35 51.08 23.96
N LEU A 215 -6.27 51.17 23.17
CA LEU A 215 -4.91 51.09 23.73
C LEU A 215 -4.86 52.08 24.91
N GLU A 216 -4.32 51.69 26.06
CA GLU A 216 -4.19 52.65 27.17
C GLU A 216 -3.48 53.90 26.63
N SER A 217 -4.00 55.09 26.93
CA SER A 217 -3.44 56.37 26.44
C SER A 217 -1.96 56.56 26.81
N SER A 218 -1.46 55.78 27.78
CA SER A 218 -0.06 55.69 28.21
C SER A 218 0.86 54.99 27.20
N LEU A 219 0.32 54.18 26.27
CA LEU A 219 1.06 53.36 25.30
C LEU A 219 1.16 53.99 23.91
N ASP A 220 0.35 55.01 23.62
CA ASP A 220 0.32 55.69 22.31
C ASP A 220 1.67 56.33 21.94
N SER A 221 2.52 56.69 22.90
CA SER A 221 3.86 57.28 22.67
C SER A 221 5.03 56.40 23.13
N ALA A 222 4.79 55.13 23.49
CA ALA A 222 5.80 54.25 24.05
C ALA A 222 6.87 53.78 23.02
N PRO A 223 8.14 53.60 23.42
CA PRO A 223 9.16 53.04 22.54
C PRO A 223 8.87 51.55 22.20
N ILE A 224 9.46 51.03 21.11
CA ILE A 224 9.18 49.68 20.58
C ILE A 224 9.44 48.59 21.65
N GLU A 225 10.48 48.77 22.47
CA GLU A 225 10.87 47.84 23.53
C GLU A 225 9.79 47.74 24.63
N ARG A 226 9.08 48.84 24.90
CA ARG A 226 7.98 48.87 25.87
C ARG A 226 6.73 48.20 25.30
N LEU A 227 6.47 48.32 24.00
CA LEU A 227 5.39 47.59 23.33
C LEU A 227 5.68 46.08 23.24
N GLN A 228 6.94 45.69 23.02
CA GLN A 228 7.37 44.29 23.02
C GLN A 228 7.25 43.64 24.40
N SER A 229 7.70 44.31 25.46
CA SER A 229 7.55 43.79 26.83
C SER A 229 6.07 43.66 27.22
N TYR A 230 5.23 44.62 26.85
CA TYR A 230 3.78 44.53 27.04
C TYR A 230 3.15 43.38 26.23
N GLN A 231 3.60 43.15 24.99
CA GLN A 231 3.17 42.00 24.20
C GLN A 231 3.52 40.67 24.89
N LEU A 232 4.72 40.55 25.45
CA LEU A 232 5.17 39.36 26.16
C LEU A 232 4.35 39.10 27.45
N GLU A 233 4.02 40.16 28.19
CA GLU A 233 3.13 40.09 29.35
C GLU A 233 1.74 39.59 28.96
N LEU A 234 1.16 40.15 27.89
CA LEU A 234 -0.13 39.71 27.35
C LEU A 234 -0.09 38.24 26.88
N GLN A 235 1.02 37.80 26.28
CA GLN A 235 1.21 36.40 25.88
C GLN A 235 1.26 35.46 27.09
N SER A 236 1.93 35.85 28.18
CA SER A 236 1.95 35.10 29.44
C SER A 236 0.55 34.96 30.05
N LEU A 237 -0.22 36.06 30.05
CA LEU A 237 -1.61 36.06 30.52
C LEU A 237 -2.52 35.19 29.64
N LEU A 238 -2.35 35.26 28.31
CA LEU A 238 -3.04 34.36 27.37
C LEU A 238 -2.73 32.90 27.67
N GLN A 239 -1.46 32.55 27.90
CA GLN A 239 -1.06 31.19 28.22
C GLN A 239 -1.69 30.71 29.53
N THR A 240 -1.73 31.58 30.54
CA THR A 240 -2.38 31.28 31.83
C THR A 240 -3.87 30.98 31.66
N ALA A 241 -4.57 31.73 30.79
CA ALA A 241 -5.98 31.48 30.48
C ALA A 241 -6.17 30.14 29.73
N VAL A 242 -5.31 29.84 28.75
CA VAL A 242 -5.31 28.57 28.01
C VAL A 242 -5.09 27.38 28.94
N ASP A 243 -4.10 27.45 29.83
CA ASP A 243 -3.80 26.40 30.80
C ASP A 243 -4.94 26.23 31.82
N GLY A 244 -5.55 27.34 32.25
CA GLY A 244 -6.72 27.35 33.12
C GLY A 244 -7.89 26.62 32.49
N ARG A 245 -8.20 26.91 31.22
CA ARG A 245 -9.24 26.21 30.45
C ARG A 245 -8.93 24.73 30.30
N ALA A 246 -7.69 24.37 29.97
CA ALA A 246 -7.29 22.97 29.79
C ALA A 246 -7.46 22.16 31.08
N LYS A 247 -7.14 22.74 32.24
CA LYS A 247 -7.38 22.11 33.56
C LYS A 247 -8.86 21.88 33.84
N VAL A 248 -9.71 22.87 33.54
CA VAL A 248 -11.17 22.74 33.69
C VAL A 248 -11.72 21.67 32.76
N ASP A 249 -11.29 21.65 31.49
CA ASP A 249 -11.71 20.63 30.51
C ASP A 249 -11.28 19.22 30.94
N ALA A 250 -10.06 19.03 31.44
CA ALA A 250 -9.61 17.75 31.98
C ALA A 250 -10.46 17.30 33.19
N THR A 251 -10.85 18.25 34.04
CA THR A 251 -11.71 17.99 35.21
C THR A 251 -13.12 17.56 34.79
N ILE A 252 -13.71 18.22 33.79
CA ILE A 252 -15.02 17.86 33.24
C ILE A 252 -14.97 16.42 32.69
N VAL A 253 -13.98 16.10 31.85
CA VAL A 253 -13.84 14.77 31.25
C VAL A 253 -13.68 13.67 32.31
N SER A 254 -12.83 13.90 33.31
CA SER A 254 -12.62 12.96 34.41
C SER A 254 -13.90 12.71 35.21
N ARG A 255 -14.63 13.78 35.56
CA ARG A 255 -15.88 13.69 36.32
C ARG A 255 -17.00 13.03 35.52
N ASP A 256 -17.10 13.30 34.23
CA ASP A 256 -18.08 12.65 33.35
C ASP A 256 -17.83 11.15 33.22
N ALA A 257 -16.57 10.72 33.14
CA ALA A 257 -16.20 9.31 33.14
C ALA A 257 -16.58 8.63 34.47
N GLN A 258 -16.29 9.27 35.60
CA GLN A 258 -16.64 8.75 36.93
C GLN A 258 -18.15 8.69 37.14
N LYS A 259 -18.89 9.73 36.74
CA LYS A 259 -20.35 9.81 36.85
C LYS A 259 -21.07 8.69 36.11
N LYS A 260 -20.51 8.16 35.01
CA LYS A 260 -21.06 7.00 34.29
C LYS A 260 -20.96 5.69 35.10
N GLU A 261 -19.95 5.55 35.95
CA GLU A 261 -19.73 4.36 36.79
C GLU A 261 -20.52 4.40 38.12
N LEU A 262 -20.85 5.59 38.64
CA LEU A 262 -21.55 5.75 39.93
C LEU A 262 -22.86 4.94 40.05
N PRO A 263 -23.76 4.88 39.04
CA PRO A 263 -24.98 4.08 39.14
C PRO A 263 -24.72 2.58 39.27
N ARG A 264 -23.70 2.06 38.57
CA ARG A 264 -23.30 0.65 38.66
C ARG A 264 -22.77 0.35 40.06
N LEU A 265 -21.85 1.17 40.55
CA LEU A 265 -21.29 1.04 41.90
C LEU A 265 -22.35 1.16 43.00
N LEU A 266 -23.33 2.05 42.81
CA LEU A 266 -24.46 2.21 43.73
C LEU A 266 -25.36 0.97 43.74
N SER A 267 -25.66 0.42 42.56
CA SER A 267 -26.43 -0.82 42.41
C SER A 267 -25.73 -2.01 43.07
N GLU A 268 -24.42 -2.16 42.84
CA GLU A 268 -23.60 -3.21 43.45
C GLU A 268 -23.54 -3.09 44.98
N ALA A 269 -23.36 -1.87 45.50
CA ALA A 269 -23.36 -1.63 46.94
C ALA A 269 -24.73 -1.94 47.58
N LYS A 270 -25.84 -1.54 46.93
CA LYS A 270 -27.20 -1.84 47.40
C LYS A 270 -27.50 -3.35 47.37
N ALA A 271 -27.07 -4.05 46.32
CA ALA A 271 -27.21 -5.51 46.22
C ALA A 271 -26.38 -6.24 47.30
N ALA A 272 -25.20 -5.73 47.63
CA ALA A 272 -24.38 -6.25 48.73
C ALA A 272 -25.07 -6.02 50.09
N ILE A 273 -25.68 -4.85 50.31
CA ILE A 273 -26.46 -4.57 51.53
C ILE A 273 -27.64 -5.53 51.67
N THR A 274 -28.39 -5.81 50.59
CA THR A 274 -29.52 -6.75 50.66
C THR A 274 -29.05 -8.16 51.01
N LYS A 275 -27.99 -8.64 50.35
CA LYS A 275 -27.42 -9.97 50.64
C LYS A 275 -26.92 -10.07 52.09
N LEU A 276 -26.27 -9.02 52.58
CA LEU A 276 -25.74 -8.98 53.95
C LEU A 276 -26.85 -8.93 55.01
N ASN A 277 -27.97 -8.26 54.72
CA ASN A 277 -29.17 -8.31 55.56
C ASN A 277 -29.77 -9.71 55.60
N ASP A 278 -29.80 -10.43 54.48
CA ASP A 278 -30.26 -11.83 54.44
C ASP A 278 -29.34 -12.74 55.26
N GLU A 279 -28.02 -12.54 55.17
CA GLU A 279 -27.03 -13.25 56.00
C GLU A 279 -27.17 -12.93 57.50
N LEU A 280 -27.51 -11.68 57.85
CA LEU A 280 -27.73 -11.26 59.24
C LEU A 280 -29.03 -11.86 59.83
N ASN A 281 -30.00 -12.18 58.98
CA ASN A 281 -31.29 -12.79 59.36
C ASN A 281 -31.27 -14.33 59.30
N ALA A 282 -30.18 -14.95 58.84
CA ALA A 282 -30.07 -16.40 58.73
C ALA A 282 -30.00 -17.08 60.13
N PRO A 283 -30.57 -18.29 60.29
CA PRO A 283 -30.50 -19.02 61.55
C PRO A 283 -29.04 -19.35 61.91
N PRO A 284 -28.68 -19.30 63.19
CA PRO A 284 -27.31 -19.50 63.63
C PRO A 284 -26.81 -20.92 63.38
N VAL A 285 -25.55 -21.04 62.94
CA VAL A 285 -24.88 -22.32 62.70
C VAL A 285 -24.66 -23.07 64.03
N GLU A 286 -25.29 -24.23 64.18
CA GLU A 286 -25.15 -25.10 65.36
C GLU A 286 -23.70 -25.61 65.51
N GLY A 287 -23.15 -25.55 66.73
CA GLY A 287 -21.79 -26.02 67.05
C GLY A 287 -20.67 -24.96 67.03
N THR A 288 -20.99 -23.68 66.78
CA THR A 288 -19.99 -22.60 66.78
C THR A 288 -19.79 -22.01 68.18
N ASP A 289 -18.54 -21.73 68.58
CA ASP A 289 -18.22 -21.10 69.87
C ASP A 289 -18.96 -19.75 70.05
N PRO A 290 -19.59 -19.48 71.21
CA PRO A 290 -20.33 -18.24 71.46
C PRO A 290 -19.54 -16.95 71.20
N ARG A 291 -18.24 -16.93 71.51
CA ARG A 291 -17.37 -15.75 71.34
C ARG A 291 -17.08 -15.48 69.85
N LEU A 292 -16.84 -16.55 69.08
CA LEU A 292 -16.61 -16.44 67.64
C LEU A 292 -17.89 -16.05 66.90
N ARG A 293 -19.04 -16.56 67.36
CA ARG A 293 -20.36 -16.15 66.85
C ARG A 293 -20.63 -14.67 67.07
N GLU A 294 -20.30 -14.14 68.24
CA GLU A 294 -20.42 -12.71 68.55
C GLU A 294 -19.49 -11.87 67.66
N ALA A 295 -18.21 -12.26 67.52
CA ALA A 295 -17.24 -11.57 66.67
C ALA A 295 -17.68 -11.52 65.19
N ASN A 296 -18.19 -12.64 64.65
CA ASN A 296 -18.71 -12.71 63.29
C ASN A 296 -19.97 -11.83 63.10
N LEU A 297 -20.84 -11.76 64.10
CA LEU A 297 -22.03 -10.91 64.06
C LEU A 297 -21.65 -9.42 64.10
N LEU A 298 -20.64 -9.05 64.88
CA LEU A 298 -20.07 -7.68 64.89
C LEU A 298 -19.43 -7.34 63.54
N LEU A 299 -18.69 -8.26 62.93
CA LEU A 299 -18.11 -8.10 61.59
C LEU A 299 -19.18 -7.87 60.51
N LEU A 300 -20.24 -8.68 60.50
CA LEU A 300 -21.35 -8.52 59.54
C LEU A 300 -22.04 -7.15 59.71
N ARG A 301 -22.24 -6.69 60.95
CA ARG A 301 -22.80 -5.35 61.22
C ARG A 301 -21.87 -4.23 60.79
N ALA A 302 -20.57 -4.34 61.03
CA ALA A 302 -19.61 -3.33 60.59
C ALA A 302 -19.49 -3.25 59.06
N ARG A 303 -19.56 -4.38 58.36
CA ARG A 303 -19.68 -4.43 56.89
C ARG A 303 -20.92 -3.69 56.40
N LEU A 304 -22.06 -3.89 57.08
CA LEU A 304 -23.31 -3.21 56.74
C LEU A 304 -23.18 -1.69 56.94
N MET A 305 -22.59 -1.25 58.06
CA MET A 305 -22.32 0.17 58.30
C MET A 305 -21.36 0.77 57.27
N SER A 306 -20.28 0.06 56.94
CA SER A 306 -19.30 0.44 55.92
C SER A 306 -19.95 0.61 54.54
N LEU A 307 -20.76 -0.35 54.11
CA LEU A 307 -21.50 -0.29 52.83
C LEU A 307 -22.56 0.82 52.81
N ASN A 308 -23.25 1.07 53.94
CA ASN A 308 -24.20 2.18 54.05
C ASN A 308 -23.49 3.54 53.91
N GLU A 309 -22.35 3.74 54.58
CA GLU A 309 -21.56 4.97 54.42
C GLU A 309 -20.96 5.10 53.02
N ARG A 310 -20.55 3.99 52.40
CA ARG A 310 -20.14 3.98 50.98
C ARG A 310 -21.27 4.40 50.05
N THR A 311 -22.50 3.94 50.30
CA THR A 311 -23.71 4.31 49.54
C THR A 311 -23.99 5.81 49.69
N ARG A 312 -23.94 6.33 50.92
CA ARG A 312 -24.10 7.77 51.21
C ARG A 312 -23.04 8.61 50.50
N ARG A 313 -21.77 8.18 50.54
CA ARG A 313 -20.66 8.83 49.82
C ARG A 313 -20.94 8.89 48.33
N ILE A 314 -21.33 7.78 47.69
CA ILE A 314 -21.62 7.71 46.24
C ILE A 314 -22.81 8.60 45.88
N GLU A 315 -23.89 8.58 46.66
CA GLU A 315 -25.07 9.43 46.41
C GLU A 315 -24.72 10.92 46.56
N GLN A 316 -23.88 11.28 47.53
CA GLN A 316 -23.40 12.65 47.70
C GLN A 316 -22.43 13.08 46.60
N GLU A 317 -21.57 12.17 46.15
CA GLU A 317 -20.65 12.38 45.02
C GLU A 317 -21.45 12.74 43.75
N GLN A 318 -22.52 12.00 43.48
CA GLN A 318 -23.43 12.28 42.38
C GLN A 318 -24.06 13.69 42.49
N ARG A 319 -24.59 14.05 43.66
CA ARG A 319 -25.18 15.38 43.90
C ARG A 319 -24.18 16.52 43.75
N THR A 320 -22.93 16.30 44.19
CA THR A 320 -21.85 17.28 44.10
C THR A 320 -21.48 17.53 42.64
N TYR A 321 -21.30 16.46 41.85
CA TYR A 321 -21.03 16.59 40.42
C TYR A 321 -22.18 17.28 39.67
N ASP A 322 -23.43 17.00 40.03
CA ASP A 322 -24.59 17.69 39.46
C ASP A 322 -24.60 19.19 39.79
N ALA A 323 -24.28 19.58 41.02
CA ALA A 323 -24.21 20.98 41.44
C ALA A 323 -23.04 21.75 40.82
N GLU A 324 -21.87 21.13 40.67
CA GLU A 324 -20.68 21.77 40.10
C GLU A 324 -20.69 21.81 38.56
N THR A 325 -21.65 21.15 37.90
CA THR A 325 -21.75 21.14 36.43
C THR A 325 -21.88 22.56 35.87
N GLU A 326 -22.74 23.40 36.48
CA GLU A 326 -22.88 24.80 36.06
C GLU A 326 -21.60 25.61 36.32
N LEU A 327 -20.99 25.44 37.51
CA LEU A 327 -19.74 26.10 37.90
C LEU A 327 -18.60 25.84 36.91
N LEU A 328 -18.32 24.58 36.61
CA LEU A 328 -17.25 24.20 35.68
C LEU A 328 -17.51 24.72 34.26
N SER A 329 -18.77 24.68 33.81
CA SER A 329 -19.15 25.24 32.51
C SER A 329 -18.92 26.76 32.44
N LEU A 330 -19.17 27.48 33.54
CA LEU A 330 -18.92 28.91 33.64
C LEU A 330 -17.43 29.22 33.72
N GLN A 331 -16.65 28.47 34.49
CA GLN A 331 -15.19 28.62 34.55
C GLN A 331 -14.55 28.43 33.17
N LYS A 332 -14.96 27.39 32.43
CA LYS A 332 -14.56 27.19 31.04
C LYS A 332 -14.90 28.40 30.16
N ALA A 333 -16.11 28.95 30.29
CA ALA A 333 -16.55 30.12 29.54
C ALA A 333 -15.78 31.40 29.91
N ILE A 334 -15.39 31.57 31.18
CA ILE A 334 -14.56 32.69 31.65
C ILE A 334 -13.19 32.62 30.96
N PHE A 335 -12.49 31.48 31.08
CA PHE A 335 -11.17 31.34 30.45
C PHE A 335 -11.23 31.50 28.92
N ALA A 336 -12.28 30.99 28.27
CA ALA A 336 -12.48 31.23 26.83
C ALA A 336 -12.69 32.72 26.48
N THR A 337 -13.30 33.49 27.39
CA THR A 337 -13.51 34.93 27.22
C THR A 337 -12.20 35.70 27.47
N GLU A 338 -11.44 35.32 28.49
CA GLU A 338 -10.09 35.83 28.78
C GLU A 338 -9.13 35.57 27.61
N GLU A 339 -9.12 34.35 27.05
CA GLU A 339 -8.35 34.01 25.84
C GLU A 339 -8.65 34.97 24.68
N LYS A 340 -9.94 35.19 24.39
CA LYS A 340 -10.37 36.08 23.30
C LYS A 340 -9.98 37.53 23.57
N TYR A 341 -10.11 37.97 24.82
CA TYR A 341 -9.71 39.31 25.26
C TYR A 341 -8.21 39.54 25.02
N TYR A 342 -7.35 38.66 25.53
CA TYR A 342 -5.90 38.79 25.37
C TYR A 342 -5.45 38.63 23.92
N GLN A 343 -6.06 37.73 23.13
CA GLN A 343 -5.79 37.62 21.69
C GLN A 343 -6.09 38.93 20.95
N THR A 344 -7.22 39.58 21.25
CA THR A 344 -7.59 40.85 20.63
C THR A 344 -6.58 41.94 21.00
N LYS A 345 -6.14 41.98 22.26
CA LYS A 345 -5.12 42.93 22.71
C LYS A 345 -3.75 42.69 22.10
N ILE A 346 -3.30 41.44 22.01
CA ILE A 346 -2.06 41.08 21.35
C ILE A 346 -2.11 41.50 19.87
N LYS A 347 -3.25 41.32 19.20
CA LYS A 347 -3.42 41.73 17.80
C LYS A 347 -3.27 43.24 17.62
N GLU A 348 -3.95 44.05 18.44
CA GLU A 348 -3.83 45.52 18.41
C GLU A 348 -2.39 45.99 18.64
N VAL A 349 -1.72 45.44 19.67
CA VAL A 349 -0.32 45.75 19.97
C VAL A 349 0.62 45.32 18.84
N THR A 350 0.36 44.16 18.22
CA THR A 350 1.16 43.64 17.11
C THR A 350 1.01 44.50 15.85
N GLU A 351 -0.20 44.96 15.52
CA GLU A 351 -0.43 45.88 14.40
C GLU A 351 0.30 47.21 14.59
N GLU A 352 0.25 47.76 15.80
CA GLU A 352 0.95 49.01 16.12
C GLU A 352 2.48 48.83 16.11
N LEU A 353 2.99 47.71 16.64
CA LEU A 353 4.40 47.35 16.61
C LEU A 353 4.89 47.21 15.16
N ASN A 354 4.13 46.53 14.30
CA ASN A 354 4.46 46.36 12.88
C ASN A 354 4.54 47.72 12.16
N LYS A 355 3.58 48.63 12.39
CA LYS A 355 3.60 50.00 11.83
C LYS A 355 4.83 50.79 12.29
N ARG A 356 5.18 50.72 13.58
CA ARG A 356 6.37 51.40 14.13
C ARG A 356 7.67 50.83 13.60
N ARG A 357 7.76 49.50 13.48
CA ARG A 357 8.90 48.82 12.83
C ARG A 357 9.04 49.23 11.37
N GLU A 358 7.97 49.22 10.60
CA GLU A 358 8.00 49.66 9.19
C GLU A 358 8.49 51.10 9.07
N SER A 359 7.98 52.01 9.92
CA SER A 359 8.44 53.40 9.97
C SER A 359 9.91 53.52 10.35
N LEU A 360 10.39 52.70 11.30
CA LEU A 360 11.80 52.67 11.71
C LEU A 360 12.70 52.18 10.57
N ILE A 361 12.35 51.09 9.89
CA ILE A 361 13.09 50.56 8.74
C ILE A 361 13.11 51.58 7.60
N ALA A 362 11.98 52.25 7.33
CA ALA A 362 11.91 53.32 6.34
C ALA A 362 12.80 54.53 6.70
N LYS A 363 12.92 54.87 7.99
CA LYS A 363 13.88 55.89 8.46
C LYS A 363 15.33 55.44 8.27
N GLN A 364 15.65 54.17 8.56
CA GLN A 364 16.98 53.61 8.32
C GLN A 364 17.35 53.60 6.83
N LYS A 365 16.39 53.29 5.95
CA LYS A 365 16.56 53.38 4.50
C LYS A 365 16.89 54.82 4.05
N LYS A 366 16.11 55.82 4.50
CA LYS A 366 16.41 57.24 4.19
C LYS A 366 17.78 57.67 4.72
N LEU A 367 18.17 57.17 5.89
CA LEU A 367 19.49 57.41 6.45
C LEU A 367 20.58 56.78 5.56
N ALA A 368 20.39 55.53 5.11
CA ALA A 368 21.29 54.88 4.16
C ALA A 368 21.41 55.65 2.83
N GLU A 369 20.29 56.13 2.27
CA GLU A 369 20.27 56.98 1.06
C GLU A 369 21.07 58.28 1.26
N SER A 370 20.94 58.90 2.44
CA SER A 370 21.74 60.09 2.78
C SER A 370 23.23 59.79 2.93
N ILE A 371 23.59 58.61 3.46
CA ILE A 371 24.98 58.14 3.56
C ILE A 371 25.57 57.92 2.16
N VAL A 372 24.81 57.39 1.20
CA VAL A 372 25.26 57.25 -0.21
C VAL A 372 25.66 58.59 -0.81
N VAL A 373 24.85 59.63 -0.61
CA VAL A 373 25.12 60.99 -1.13
C VAL A 373 26.37 61.61 -0.49
N GLN A 374 26.64 61.28 0.78
CA GLN A 374 27.77 61.81 1.55
C GLN A 374 29.05 60.94 1.43
N SER A 375 28.95 59.75 0.83
CA SER A 375 30.06 58.80 0.72
C SER A 375 31.02 59.18 -0.41
N PRO A 376 32.35 59.17 -0.15
CA PRO A 376 33.38 59.31 -1.18
C PRO A 376 33.24 58.24 -2.28
N GLY A 377 33.75 58.52 -3.49
CA GLY A 377 33.56 57.68 -4.68
C GLY A 377 33.94 56.20 -4.50
N GLU A 378 34.95 55.91 -3.66
CA GLU A 378 35.41 54.55 -3.36
C GLU A 378 34.47 53.77 -2.42
N LEU A 379 33.74 54.45 -1.52
CA LEU A 379 32.81 53.83 -0.58
C LEU A 379 31.35 53.80 -1.09
N ARG A 380 31.07 54.57 -2.14
CA ARG A 380 29.73 54.72 -2.72
C ARG A 380 29.10 53.39 -3.17
N PRO A 381 29.79 52.45 -3.86
CA PRO A 381 29.18 51.17 -4.24
C PRO A 381 28.72 50.33 -3.04
N ARG A 382 29.47 50.37 -1.92
CA ARG A 382 29.11 49.66 -0.69
C ARG A 382 27.90 50.31 -0.01
N ALA A 383 27.86 51.64 0.04
CA ALA A 383 26.70 52.38 0.54
C ALA A 383 25.43 52.11 -0.30
N GLU A 384 25.56 52.02 -1.64
CA GLU A 384 24.44 51.67 -2.54
C GLU A 384 23.91 50.25 -2.27
N GLN A 385 24.78 49.28 -1.99
CA GLN A 385 24.35 47.93 -1.59
C GLN A 385 23.57 47.92 -0.26
N ILE A 386 23.91 48.79 0.69
CA ILE A 386 23.15 48.92 1.95
C ILE A 386 21.74 49.46 1.69
N VAL A 387 21.57 50.39 0.74
CA VAL A 387 20.24 50.89 0.34
C VAL A 387 19.38 49.77 -0.29
N VAL A 388 19.95 48.96 -1.19
CA VAL A 388 19.25 47.82 -1.79
C VAL A 388 18.78 46.82 -0.72
N ARG A 389 19.62 46.54 0.27
CA ARG A 389 19.29 45.61 1.37
C ARG A 389 18.25 46.16 2.33
N THR A 390 18.33 47.45 2.67
CA THR A 390 17.30 48.10 3.51
C THR A 390 15.94 48.15 2.79
N ASP A 391 15.93 48.21 1.46
CA ASP A 391 14.70 48.06 0.67
C ASP A 391 14.15 46.62 0.70
N ALA A 392 15.01 45.62 0.53
CA ALA A 392 14.63 44.21 0.67
C ALA A 392 14.12 43.88 2.09
N TRP A 393 14.76 44.43 3.12
CA TRP A 393 14.33 44.32 4.51
C TRP A 393 12.94 44.92 4.72
N LEU A 394 12.68 46.12 4.20
CA LEU A 394 11.35 46.74 4.26
C LEU A 394 10.28 45.88 3.55
N GLY A 395 10.62 45.29 2.39
CA GLY A 395 9.75 44.36 1.67
C GLY A 395 9.42 43.11 2.48
N LEU A 396 10.43 42.49 3.08
CA LEU A 396 10.26 41.31 3.94
C LEU A 396 9.47 41.61 5.20
N ALA A 397 9.69 42.76 5.85
CA ALA A 397 8.92 43.17 7.02
C ALA A 397 7.43 43.34 6.71
N LYS A 398 7.09 43.90 5.54
CA LYS A 398 5.70 43.98 5.06
C LYS A 398 5.09 42.60 4.80
N GLN A 399 5.83 41.70 4.17
CA GLN A 399 5.37 40.33 3.93
C GLN A 399 5.16 39.57 5.24
N ASN A 400 6.06 39.73 6.22
CA ASN A 400 5.92 39.11 7.54
C ASN A 400 4.67 39.58 8.28
N ALA A 401 4.32 40.87 8.19
CA ALA A 401 3.07 41.37 8.76
C ALA A 401 1.83 40.69 8.16
N LEU A 402 1.82 40.45 6.84
CA LEU A 402 0.75 39.72 6.15
C LEU A 402 0.72 38.23 6.54
N MET A 403 1.87 37.55 6.57
CA MET A 403 1.95 36.13 6.94
C MET A 403 1.52 35.88 8.39
N ARG A 404 1.78 36.81 9.32
CA ARG A 404 1.28 36.69 10.70
C ARG A 404 -0.25 36.70 10.76
N LEU A 405 -0.90 37.59 9.99
CA LEU A 405 -2.37 37.62 9.90
C LEU A 405 -2.93 36.33 9.29
N GLU A 406 -2.28 35.81 8.26
CA GLU A 406 -2.65 34.55 7.62
C GLU A 406 -2.45 33.36 8.56
N SER A 407 -1.38 33.37 9.38
CA SER A 407 -1.09 32.35 10.39
C SER A 407 -2.19 32.25 11.44
N ASP A 408 -2.68 33.39 11.93
CA ASP A 408 -3.81 33.45 12.85
C ASP A 408 -5.11 32.95 12.22
N ALA A 409 -5.35 33.28 10.94
CA ALA A 409 -6.50 32.78 10.20
C ALA A 409 -6.44 31.25 10.01
N ALA A 410 -5.29 30.71 9.60
CA ALA A 410 -5.07 29.27 9.46
C ALA A 410 -5.25 28.51 10.79
N ARG A 411 -4.75 29.08 11.90
CA ARG A 411 -4.96 28.52 13.24
C ARG A 411 -6.44 28.54 13.64
N ALA A 412 -7.18 29.60 13.33
CA ALA A 412 -8.62 29.67 13.59
C ALA A 412 -9.41 28.65 12.77
N GLU A 413 -9.02 28.45 11.50
CA GLU A 413 -9.60 27.45 10.62
C GLU A 413 -9.36 26.02 11.14
N LEU A 414 -8.13 25.70 11.55
CA LEU A 414 -7.81 24.40 12.18
C LEU A 414 -8.70 24.14 13.40
N LYS A 415 -8.84 25.13 14.29
CA LYS A 415 -9.70 25.03 15.48
C LYS A 415 -11.16 24.80 15.11
N LEU A 416 -11.67 25.52 14.12
CA LEU A 416 -13.04 25.38 13.63
C LEU A 416 -13.32 23.95 13.17
N TRP A 417 -12.46 23.38 12.33
CA TRP A 417 -12.66 22.02 11.80
C TRP A 417 -12.47 20.94 12.87
N THR A 418 -11.53 21.15 13.79
CA THR A 418 -11.33 20.26 14.94
C THR A 418 -12.58 20.20 15.82
N GLU A 419 -13.17 21.36 16.12
CA GLU A 419 -14.36 21.44 16.96
C GLU A 419 -15.61 20.91 16.24
N ARG A 420 -15.80 21.22 14.95
CA ARG A 420 -16.90 20.66 14.15
C ARG A 420 -16.84 19.13 14.11
N TYR A 421 -15.65 18.56 13.91
CA TYR A 421 -15.45 17.12 13.99
C TYR A 421 -15.83 16.57 15.36
N ARG A 422 -15.28 17.13 16.44
CA ARG A 422 -15.54 16.70 17.83
C ARG A 422 -17.04 16.69 18.16
N ILE A 423 -17.73 17.81 17.91
CA ILE A 423 -19.17 17.95 18.16
C ILE A 423 -19.96 16.89 17.38
N MET A 424 -19.58 16.65 16.12
CA MET A 424 -20.28 15.69 15.27
C MET A 424 -20.07 14.25 15.73
N THR A 425 -18.85 13.88 16.13
CA THR A 425 -18.53 12.55 16.66
C THR A 425 -19.24 12.29 17.99
N GLU A 426 -19.26 13.25 18.92
CA GLU A 426 -20.03 13.16 20.16
C GLU A 426 -21.52 12.98 19.86
N ARG A 427 -22.07 13.77 18.94
CA ARG A 427 -23.50 13.70 18.60
C ARG A 427 -23.88 12.34 18.01
N ILE A 428 -23.11 11.78 17.08
CA ILE A 428 -23.42 10.46 16.50
C ILE A 428 -23.25 9.34 17.54
N SER A 429 -22.19 9.38 18.35
CA SER A 429 -21.93 8.34 19.37
C SER A 429 -23.01 8.32 20.47
N HIS A 430 -23.42 9.48 20.98
CA HIS A 430 -24.46 9.59 22.00
C HIS A 430 -25.84 9.15 21.50
N GLU A 431 -26.23 9.54 20.28
CA GLU A 431 -27.59 9.30 19.80
C GLU A 431 -27.83 7.87 19.29
N SER A 432 -26.75 7.15 18.92
CA SER A 432 -26.81 5.75 18.49
C SER A 432 -27.50 4.82 19.50
N THR A 433 -27.61 5.24 20.76
CA THR A 433 -28.15 4.43 21.86
C THR A 433 -29.59 4.77 22.29
N LYS A 434 -30.20 5.90 21.86
CA LYS A 434 -31.42 6.38 22.56
C LYS A 434 -32.67 6.79 21.76
N ASN A 435 -32.68 7.05 20.45
CA ASN A 435 -33.95 7.18 19.67
C ASN A 435 -33.69 7.25 18.15
N VAL A 436 -34.32 6.36 17.37
CA VAL A 436 -33.86 6.02 16.00
C VAL A 436 -34.59 6.74 14.85
N THR A 437 -35.74 7.39 15.06
CA THR A 437 -36.63 7.75 13.94
C THR A 437 -36.49 9.19 13.42
N ASN A 438 -36.46 10.23 14.28
CA ASN A 438 -36.55 11.63 13.82
C ASN A 438 -35.21 12.40 13.82
N PHE A 439 -34.21 11.96 14.58
CA PHE A 439 -32.93 12.66 14.69
C PHE A 439 -31.96 12.36 13.54
N ASN A 440 -32.07 11.16 12.95
CA ASN A 440 -31.19 10.69 11.90
C ASN A 440 -31.23 11.55 10.62
N SER A 441 -32.41 12.08 10.24
CA SER A 441 -32.53 12.89 9.02
C SER A 441 -31.81 14.24 9.12
N MET A 442 -31.85 14.92 10.27
CA MET A 442 -31.19 16.22 10.50
C MET A 442 -29.67 16.08 10.55
N VAL A 443 -29.16 15.05 11.24
CA VAL A 443 -27.73 14.70 11.28
C VAL A 443 -27.20 14.43 9.88
N GLY A 444 -27.92 13.63 9.09
CA GLY A 444 -27.54 13.34 7.70
C GLY A 444 -27.54 14.58 6.79
N LEU A 445 -28.44 15.54 7.02
CA LEU A 445 -28.48 16.80 6.27
C LEU A 445 -27.33 17.73 6.68
N MET A 446 -27.02 17.81 7.98
CA MET A 446 -25.90 18.57 8.52
C MET A 446 -24.54 18.03 8.05
N LEU A 447 -24.33 16.71 8.07
CA LEU A 447 -23.12 16.06 7.56
C LEU A 447 -22.89 16.36 6.07
N ARG A 448 -23.96 16.34 5.26
CA ARG A 448 -23.88 16.68 3.83
C ARG A 448 -23.54 18.14 3.60
N LYS A 449 -24.17 19.05 4.35
CA LYS A 449 -23.86 20.48 4.31
C LYS A 449 -22.42 20.76 4.73
N GLN A 450 -21.97 20.15 5.82
CA GLN A 450 -20.59 20.28 6.29
C GLN A 450 -19.59 19.70 5.29
N ARG A 451 -19.93 18.59 4.61
CA ARG A 451 -19.11 18.02 3.54
C ARG A 451 -18.91 18.99 2.37
N SER A 452 -19.96 19.73 1.96
CA SER A 452 -19.84 20.73 0.90
C SER A 452 -19.09 21.99 1.34
N GLU A 453 -19.05 22.28 2.65
CA GLU A 453 -18.30 23.40 3.22
C GLU A 453 -16.81 23.06 3.49
N LEU A 454 -16.40 21.79 3.35
CA LEU A 454 -15.00 21.40 3.59
C LEU A 454 -14.07 22.09 2.58
N PRO A 455 -12.89 22.57 3.01
CA PRO A 455 -11.90 23.16 2.12
C PRO A 455 -11.43 22.14 1.07
N ASP A 456 -11.07 22.62 -0.11
CA ASP A 456 -10.41 21.76 -1.10
C ASP A 456 -9.00 21.40 -0.60
N ILE A 457 -8.75 20.11 -0.48
CA ILE A 457 -7.46 19.57 -0.05
C ILE A 457 -6.38 19.96 -1.06
N ASN A 458 -6.70 20.03 -2.36
CA ASN A 458 -5.72 20.42 -3.38
C ASN A 458 -5.29 21.88 -3.20
N GLU A 459 -6.24 22.79 -2.98
CA GLU A 459 -5.93 24.21 -2.74
C GLU A 459 -5.07 24.39 -1.48
N LEU A 460 -5.38 23.68 -0.39
CA LEU A 460 -4.56 23.71 0.82
C LEU A 460 -3.16 23.11 0.60
N THR A 461 -3.07 22.07 -0.22
CA THR A 461 -1.79 21.43 -0.56
C THR A 461 -0.93 22.37 -1.41
N ASP A 462 -1.52 23.09 -2.36
CA ASP A 462 -0.82 24.09 -3.17
C ASP A 462 -0.29 25.23 -2.29
N LYS A 463 -1.08 25.72 -1.33
CA LYS A 463 -0.63 26.72 -0.34
C LYS A 463 0.52 26.20 0.52
N LEU A 464 0.47 24.94 0.95
CA LEU A 464 1.55 24.32 1.73
C LEU A 464 2.87 24.29 0.95
N HIS A 465 2.83 23.94 -0.34
CA HIS A 465 4.02 23.97 -1.20
C HIS A 465 4.57 25.40 -1.34
N ASP A 466 3.71 26.40 -1.56
CA ASP A 466 4.13 27.82 -1.63
C ASP A 466 4.82 28.29 -0.32
N TYR A 467 4.31 27.90 0.85
CA TYR A 467 4.97 28.21 2.13
C TYR A 467 6.32 27.49 2.28
N GLN A 468 6.44 26.24 1.83
CA GLN A 468 7.69 25.48 1.84
C GLN A 468 8.75 26.12 0.94
N ASP A 469 8.37 26.56 -0.26
CA ASP A 469 9.27 27.26 -1.18
C ASP A 469 9.77 28.58 -0.57
N LYS A 470 8.87 29.35 0.06
CA LYS A 470 9.22 30.59 0.78
C LYS A 470 10.11 30.35 2.00
N LEU A 471 9.91 29.24 2.72
CA LEU A 471 10.78 28.84 3.84
C LEU A 471 12.21 28.60 3.36
N VAL A 472 12.37 27.83 2.28
CA VAL A 472 13.69 27.56 1.68
C VAL A 472 14.34 28.87 1.21
N ALA A 473 13.61 29.73 0.51
CA ALA A 473 14.12 31.02 0.06
C ALA A 473 14.55 31.92 1.24
N THR A 474 13.78 31.93 2.33
CA THR A 474 14.11 32.71 3.53
C THR A 474 15.33 32.14 4.26
N GLN A 475 15.47 30.81 4.31
CA GLN A 475 16.66 30.16 4.88
C GLN A 475 17.92 30.51 4.07
N THR A 476 17.83 30.50 2.74
CA THR A 476 18.92 30.96 1.87
C THR A 476 19.27 32.41 2.12
N LEU A 477 18.27 33.29 2.25
CA LEU A 477 18.49 34.70 2.58
C LEU A 477 19.21 34.87 3.94
N ILE A 478 18.83 34.10 4.96
CA ILE A 478 19.50 34.16 6.27
C ILE A 478 20.99 33.76 6.13
N LEU A 479 21.29 32.71 5.35
CA LEU A 479 22.67 32.31 5.06
C LEU A 479 23.44 33.39 4.28
N GLU A 480 22.82 34.00 3.26
CA GLU A 480 23.44 35.10 2.50
C GLU A 480 23.74 36.33 3.39
N LEU A 481 22.87 36.62 4.37
CA LEU A 481 23.10 37.68 5.35
C LEU A 481 24.27 37.36 6.29
N ASP A 482 24.39 36.11 6.74
CA ASP A 482 25.49 35.64 7.59
C ASP A 482 26.82 35.66 6.82
N ASP A 483 26.84 35.14 5.59
CA ASP A 483 28.02 35.14 4.70
C ASP A 483 28.49 36.56 4.42
N TRP A 484 27.56 37.49 4.18
CA TRP A 484 27.92 38.87 3.95
C TRP A 484 28.47 39.54 5.21
N LYS A 485 27.90 39.25 6.39
CA LYS A 485 28.41 39.78 7.66
C LYS A 485 29.84 39.30 7.92
N ALA A 486 30.14 38.05 7.56
CA ALA A 486 31.49 37.51 7.64
C ALA A 486 32.43 38.18 6.61
N ALA A 487 31.98 38.37 5.37
CA ALA A 487 32.75 39.04 4.32
C ALA A 487 33.00 40.53 4.65
N SER A 488 32.05 41.23 5.26
CA SER A 488 32.20 42.62 5.67
C SER A 488 33.21 42.77 6.81
N ALA A 489 33.25 41.81 7.75
CA ALA A 489 34.19 41.78 8.87
C ALA A 489 35.64 41.54 8.40
N ALA A 490 35.85 40.67 7.42
CA ALA A 490 37.18 40.36 6.87
C ALA A 490 37.88 41.57 6.22
N VAL A 491 37.13 42.61 5.82
CA VAL A 491 37.67 43.80 5.13
C VAL A 491 38.13 44.89 6.12
N ILE A 492 37.62 44.89 7.37
CA ILE A 492 37.80 46.01 8.31
C ILE A 492 37.89 45.46 9.75
N GLU A 493 38.90 44.66 10.08
CA GLU A 493 39.17 44.34 11.50
C GLU A 493 39.76 45.56 12.23
N PRO A 494 39.33 45.87 13.48
CA PRO A 494 39.75 47.09 14.19
C PRO A 494 41.20 47.07 14.67
N GLU A 495 41.79 45.89 14.89
CA GLU A 495 43.11 45.73 15.54
C GLU A 495 44.28 45.47 14.57
N SER A 496 44.01 45.16 13.31
CA SER A 496 45.04 45.14 12.26
C SER A 496 44.49 45.72 10.96
N PHE A 497 44.54 47.04 10.84
CA PHE A 497 44.69 47.66 9.51
C PHE A 497 46.08 47.22 8.99
N THR A 498 46.14 46.03 8.38
CA THR A 498 47.34 45.53 7.70
C THR A 498 47.70 46.46 6.53
N ASP A 499 48.96 46.44 6.09
CA ASP A 499 49.48 47.29 5.00
C ASP A 499 48.62 47.27 3.72
N GLU A 500 47.84 46.21 3.48
CA GLU A 500 46.90 46.11 2.34
C GLU A 500 45.70 47.07 2.47
N SER A 501 45.16 47.28 3.66
CA SER A 501 44.01 48.19 3.90
C SER A 501 44.40 49.67 3.82
N ALA A 502 45.66 49.99 4.12
CA ALA A 502 46.25 51.31 3.93
C ALA A 502 46.40 51.68 2.44
N GLN A 503 46.47 50.67 1.57
CA GLN A 503 46.54 50.82 0.11
C GLN A 503 45.18 51.21 -0.50
N PHE A 504 44.08 50.74 0.10
CA PHE A 504 42.71 51.07 -0.33
C PHE A 504 42.14 52.34 0.32
N PHE A 505 42.54 52.69 1.55
CA PHE A 505 42.04 53.88 2.24
C PHE A 505 43.18 54.78 2.76
N PRO A 506 43.76 55.65 1.91
CA PRO A 506 44.99 56.38 2.22
C PRO A 506 44.84 57.51 3.25
N SER A 507 43.64 58.06 3.48
CA SER A 507 43.42 59.17 4.43
C SER A 507 42.77 58.70 5.74
N ALA A 508 43.08 59.38 6.85
CA ALA A 508 42.50 59.07 8.17
C ALA A 508 40.97 59.31 8.20
N ASP A 509 40.49 60.37 7.53
CA ASP A 509 39.06 60.68 7.39
C ASP A 509 38.28 59.59 6.63
N LEU A 510 38.87 59.03 5.58
CA LEU A 510 38.25 57.96 4.80
C LEU A 510 38.16 56.64 5.59
N ARG A 511 39.18 56.35 6.42
CA ARG A 511 39.17 55.21 7.34
C ARG A 511 38.10 55.34 8.43
N GLU A 512 37.88 56.54 8.97
CA GLU A 512 36.82 56.80 9.95
C GLU A 512 35.42 56.66 9.33
N LYS A 513 35.21 57.22 8.13
CA LYS A 513 33.95 57.06 7.37
C LYS A 513 33.67 55.61 6.99
N ALA A 514 34.70 54.84 6.61
CA ALA A 514 34.58 53.41 6.34
C ALA A 514 34.16 52.61 7.59
N ARG A 515 34.71 52.93 8.78
CA ARG A 515 34.31 52.32 10.05
C ARG A 515 32.87 52.64 10.43
N LEU A 516 32.45 53.89 10.27
CA LEU A 516 31.07 54.29 10.55
C LEU A 516 30.07 53.61 9.59
N LEU A 517 30.40 53.53 8.30
CA LEU A 517 29.62 52.81 7.30
C LEU A 517 29.52 51.32 7.65
N HIS A 518 30.64 50.69 8.02
CA HIS A 518 30.71 49.29 8.44
C HIS A 518 29.86 49.00 9.69
N ASN A 519 29.91 49.86 10.71
CA ASN A 519 29.10 49.70 11.90
C ASN A 519 27.60 49.87 11.61
N PHE A 520 27.24 50.77 10.69
CA PHE A 520 25.87 50.93 10.22
C PHE A 520 25.39 49.71 9.42
N GLU A 521 26.25 49.23 8.53
CA GLU A 521 26.07 48.03 7.70
C GLU A 521 25.80 46.77 8.55
N HIS A 522 26.64 46.51 9.56
CA HIS A 522 26.46 45.41 10.51
C HIS A 522 25.15 45.51 11.27
N ARG A 523 24.79 46.70 11.75
CA ARG A 523 23.53 46.92 12.48
C ARG A 523 22.31 46.63 11.61
N VAL A 524 22.32 47.09 10.36
CA VAL A 524 21.23 46.84 9.41
C VAL A 524 21.06 45.35 9.15
N VAL A 525 22.15 44.61 8.97
CA VAL A 525 22.06 43.17 8.69
C VAL A 525 21.69 42.36 9.92
N ASP A 526 22.14 42.73 11.11
CA ASP A 526 21.68 42.09 12.34
C ASP A 526 20.17 42.25 12.55
N GLU A 527 19.64 43.45 12.35
CA GLU A 527 18.21 43.71 12.44
C GLU A 527 17.42 43.03 11.30
N PHE A 528 17.94 43.04 10.07
CA PHE A 528 17.32 42.35 8.94
C PHE A 528 17.27 40.84 9.19
N ARG A 529 18.35 40.24 9.72
CA ARG A 529 18.41 38.83 10.08
C ARG A 529 17.41 38.47 11.17
N ILE A 530 17.20 39.34 12.17
CA ILE A 530 16.18 39.14 13.21
C ILE A 530 14.78 39.08 12.57
N ASP A 531 14.46 40.00 11.65
CA ASP A 531 13.16 40.01 10.98
C ASP A 531 13.00 38.88 9.96
N ALA A 532 14.07 38.46 9.29
CA ALA A 532 14.10 37.28 8.43
C ALA A 532 13.82 35.99 9.22
N ASN A 533 14.44 35.82 10.40
CA ASN A 533 14.13 34.73 11.32
C ASN A 533 12.67 34.78 11.78
N SER A 534 12.15 35.97 12.11
CA SER A 534 10.73 36.09 12.46
C SER A 534 9.80 35.74 11.30
N TYR A 535 10.18 36.06 10.05
CA TYR A 535 9.42 35.70 8.86
C TYR A 535 9.44 34.18 8.62
N PHE A 536 10.60 33.57 8.80
CA PHE A 536 10.78 32.12 8.77
C PHE A 536 9.86 31.42 9.78
N GLU A 537 9.84 31.87 11.04
CA GLU A 537 8.95 31.34 12.08
C GLU A 537 7.46 31.49 11.72
N SER A 538 7.05 32.64 11.16
CA SER A 538 5.66 32.84 10.70
C SER A 538 5.27 31.85 9.61
N LEU A 539 6.15 31.64 8.62
CA LEU A 539 5.94 30.69 7.53
C LEU A 539 5.95 29.23 8.01
N PHE A 540 6.82 28.90 8.96
CA PHE A 540 6.90 27.56 9.55
C PHE A 540 5.60 27.22 10.28
N ASN A 541 5.13 28.14 11.13
CA ASN A 541 3.86 27.98 11.83
C ASN A 541 2.67 27.89 10.87
N LEU A 542 2.67 28.67 9.78
CA LEU A 542 1.68 28.56 8.70
C LEU A 542 1.68 27.18 8.05
N GLY A 543 2.86 26.67 7.66
CA GLY A 543 3.02 25.35 7.08
C GLY A 543 2.50 24.24 8.00
N VAL A 544 2.87 24.28 9.28
CA VAL A 544 2.41 23.32 10.29
C VAL A 544 0.88 23.38 10.47
N ASN A 545 0.30 24.57 10.64
CA ASN A 545 -1.15 24.73 10.82
C ASN A 545 -1.94 24.29 9.58
N THR A 546 -1.45 24.59 8.37
CA THR A 546 -2.06 24.16 7.11
C THR A 546 -1.99 22.65 6.95
N GLN A 547 -0.85 22.03 7.25
CA GLN A 547 -0.71 20.57 7.23
C GLN A 547 -1.67 19.89 8.22
N GLN A 548 -1.74 20.39 9.46
CA GLN A 548 -2.70 19.88 10.45
C GLN A 548 -4.14 20.07 9.99
N THR A 549 -4.45 21.17 9.30
CA THR A 549 -5.78 21.42 8.74
C THR A 549 -6.10 20.39 7.65
N ILE A 550 -5.16 20.10 6.75
CA ILE A 550 -5.32 19.06 5.72
C ILE A 550 -5.60 17.70 6.38
N GLU A 551 -4.83 17.31 7.39
CA GLU A 551 -5.04 16.05 8.11
C GLU A 551 -6.40 16.00 8.80
N GLN A 552 -6.80 17.10 9.44
CA GLN A 552 -8.09 17.17 10.14
C GLN A 552 -9.28 17.17 9.18
N VAL A 553 -9.17 17.87 8.05
CA VAL A 553 -10.16 17.84 6.96
C VAL A 553 -10.25 16.44 6.36
N LYS A 554 -9.14 15.73 6.13
CA LYS A 554 -9.12 14.33 5.67
C LYS A 554 -9.83 13.40 6.67
N LYS A 555 -9.51 13.51 7.96
CA LYS A 555 -10.14 12.74 9.04
C LYS A 555 -11.65 12.99 9.08
N TYR A 556 -12.06 14.26 9.07
CA TYR A 556 -13.46 14.61 9.13
C TYR A 556 -14.23 14.19 7.87
N ARG A 557 -13.64 14.37 6.69
CA ARG A 557 -14.20 13.88 5.42
C ARG A 557 -14.40 12.36 5.45
N SER A 558 -13.41 11.61 5.93
CA SER A 558 -13.52 10.14 6.06
C SER A 558 -14.66 9.76 7.02
N PHE A 559 -14.76 10.42 8.16
CA PHE A 559 -15.84 10.21 9.13
C PHE A 559 -17.22 10.51 8.54
N ILE A 560 -17.36 11.62 7.81
CA ILE A 560 -18.60 11.96 7.12
C ILE A 560 -18.92 10.87 6.08
N ASP A 561 -17.94 10.46 5.28
CA ASP A 561 -18.10 9.46 4.20
C ASP A 561 -18.50 8.08 4.73
N GLU A 562 -17.98 7.71 5.90
CA GLU A 562 -18.33 6.48 6.61
C GLU A 562 -19.81 6.48 7.02
N HIS A 563 -20.34 7.60 7.54
CA HIS A 563 -21.66 7.64 8.16
C HIS A 563 -22.79 8.10 7.22
N VAL A 564 -22.49 8.95 6.23
CA VAL A 564 -23.49 9.60 5.37
C VAL A 564 -24.37 8.62 4.59
N LEU A 565 -23.84 7.45 4.21
CA LEU A 565 -24.60 6.46 3.43
C LEU A 565 -25.52 5.57 4.28
N TRP A 566 -25.30 5.47 5.59
CA TRP A 566 -26.11 4.63 6.49
C TRP A 566 -27.12 5.40 7.30
N ILE A 567 -27.01 6.72 7.32
CA ILE A 567 -28.00 7.59 7.95
C ILE A 567 -29.16 7.80 6.97
N ARG A 568 -30.38 7.55 7.44
CA ARG A 568 -31.60 7.79 6.64
C ARG A 568 -31.66 9.25 6.23
N SER A 569 -31.72 9.50 4.93
CA SER A 569 -31.80 10.85 4.37
C SER A 569 -33.19 11.47 4.49
N SER A 570 -34.21 10.62 4.62
CA SER A 570 -35.62 11.00 4.77
C SER A 570 -36.40 9.90 5.49
N GLU A 571 -37.61 10.22 5.94
CA GLU A 571 -38.50 9.20 6.50
C GLU A 571 -38.89 8.15 5.46
N ALA A 572 -39.32 6.97 5.93
CA ALA A 572 -39.87 5.94 5.06
C ALA A 572 -41.09 6.51 4.32
N PHE A 573 -41.23 6.19 3.03
CA PHE A 573 -42.31 6.74 2.22
C PHE A 573 -43.68 6.35 2.81
N GLN A 574 -44.47 7.34 3.20
CA GLN A 574 -45.81 7.15 3.72
C GLN A 574 -46.85 7.47 2.64
N LEU A 575 -48.04 6.86 2.71
CA LEU A 575 -49.13 7.19 1.77
C LEU A 575 -49.57 8.66 1.90
N SER A 576 -49.31 9.32 3.03
CA SER A 576 -49.52 10.76 3.21
C SER A 576 -48.61 11.61 2.33
N ASP A 577 -47.39 11.16 2.03
CA ASP A 577 -46.43 11.88 1.17
C ASP A 577 -46.94 11.99 -0.27
N ALA A 578 -47.85 11.10 -0.69
CA ALA A 578 -48.52 11.18 -1.98
C ALA A 578 -49.36 12.48 -2.12
N ARG A 579 -49.83 13.07 -1.00
CA ARG A 579 -50.53 14.36 -1.02
C ARG A 579 -49.58 15.52 -1.36
N GLU A 580 -48.30 15.41 -0.99
CA GLU A 580 -47.27 16.43 -1.25
C GLU A 580 -46.71 16.40 -2.69
N VAL A 581 -47.06 15.36 -3.46
CA VAL A 581 -46.75 15.26 -4.89
C VAL A 581 -47.47 16.34 -5.68
N TRP A 582 -48.72 16.66 -5.32
CA TRP A 582 -49.53 17.64 -6.04
C TRP A 582 -48.96 19.07 -5.94
N PRO A 583 -48.61 19.60 -4.75
CA PRO A 583 -47.88 20.87 -4.64
C PRO A 583 -46.56 20.88 -5.42
N SER A 584 -45.81 19.77 -5.41
CA SER A 584 -44.56 19.64 -6.16
C SER A 584 -44.77 19.72 -7.68
N LEU A 585 -45.85 19.12 -8.19
CA LEU A 585 -46.25 19.22 -9.59
C LEU A 585 -46.72 20.63 -9.94
N GLN A 586 -47.52 21.26 -9.08
CA GLN A 586 -47.96 22.63 -9.27
C GLN A 586 -46.78 23.60 -9.34
N TRP A 587 -45.78 23.41 -8.47
CA TRP A 587 -44.53 24.17 -8.50
C TRP A 587 -43.74 23.94 -9.80
N LEU A 588 -43.56 22.67 -10.18
CA LEU A 588 -42.83 22.31 -11.40
C LEU A 588 -43.51 22.85 -12.66
N PHE A 589 -44.83 22.91 -12.72
CA PHE A 589 -45.62 23.41 -13.87
C PHE A 589 -46.17 24.82 -13.67
N GLN A 590 -45.67 25.58 -12.69
CA GLN A 590 -46.16 26.91 -12.42
C GLN A 590 -45.86 27.84 -13.61
N PHE A 591 -46.90 28.43 -14.20
CA PHE A 591 -46.79 29.25 -15.41
C PHE A 591 -45.79 30.42 -15.26
N GLY A 592 -45.69 31.00 -14.06
CA GLY A 592 -44.72 32.07 -13.75
C GLY A 592 -43.28 31.64 -14.02
N ASN A 593 -42.86 30.51 -13.45
CA ASN A 593 -41.49 29.99 -13.56
C ASN A 593 -41.09 29.70 -15.02
N TRP A 594 -42.01 29.17 -15.82
CA TRP A 594 -41.75 28.84 -17.23
C TRP A 594 -41.79 30.04 -18.18
N ARG A 595 -42.58 31.07 -17.88
CA ARG A 595 -42.61 32.30 -18.69
C ARG A 595 -41.26 33.02 -18.69
N GLU A 596 -40.51 32.87 -17.62
CA GLU A 596 -39.23 33.55 -17.40
C GLU A 596 -38.07 32.92 -18.17
N ILE A 597 -38.08 31.60 -18.39
CA ILE A 597 -36.98 30.88 -19.05
C ILE A 597 -36.69 31.39 -20.48
N PRO A 598 -37.68 31.54 -21.39
CA PRO A 598 -37.42 32.08 -22.72
C PRO A 598 -36.93 33.53 -22.70
N LEU A 599 -37.41 34.34 -21.75
CA LEU A 599 -36.98 35.74 -21.59
C LEU A 599 -35.53 35.82 -21.11
N LEU A 600 -35.14 34.96 -20.16
CA LEU A 600 -33.76 34.84 -19.69
C LEU A 600 -32.83 34.41 -20.82
N ILE A 601 -33.18 33.37 -21.57
CA ILE A 601 -32.39 32.91 -22.71
C ILE A 601 -32.25 34.03 -23.75
N LEU A 602 -33.31 34.79 -24.02
CA LEU A 602 -33.27 35.89 -24.98
C LEU A 602 -32.37 37.06 -24.49
N SER A 603 -32.43 37.40 -23.21
CA SER A 603 -31.55 38.42 -22.61
C SER A 603 -30.08 37.96 -22.55
N ASP A 604 -29.86 36.70 -22.21
CA ASP A 604 -28.55 36.07 -22.13
C ASP A 604 -27.89 35.95 -23.51
N PHE A 605 -28.70 35.68 -24.54
CA PHE A 605 -28.29 35.68 -25.93
C PHE A 605 -27.72 37.03 -26.39
N GLN A 606 -28.23 38.15 -25.88
CA GLN A 606 -27.70 39.48 -26.22
C GLN A 606 -26.33 39.71 -25.57
N ASN A 607 -26.15 39.29 -24.31
CA ASN A 607 -24.91 39.47 -23.57
C ASN A 607 -23.79 38.49 -24.00
N HIS A 608 -24.15 37.32 -24.50
CA HIS A 608 -23.21 36.24 -24.82
C HIS A 608 -23.43 35.65 -26.22
N LEU A 609 -23.73 36.53 -27.19
CA LEU A 609 -24.08 36.19 -28.58
C LEU A 609 -23.15 35.14 -29.22
N TRP A 610 -21.84 35.30 -29.06
CA TRP A 610 -20.84 34.41 -29.65
C TRP A 610 -20.96 32.96 -29.16
N SER A 611 -21.34 32.73 -27.90
CA SER A 611 -21.48 31.38 -27.36
C SER A 611 -22.65 30.62 -27.99
N TYR A 612 -23.79 31.30 -28.20
CA TYR A 612 -24.96 30.75 -28.88
C TYR A 612 -24.75 30.61 -30.38
N LEU A 613 -24.07 31.56 -31.04
CA LEU A 613 -23.76 31.45 -32.46
C LEU A 613 -22.82 30.28 -32.74
N LEU A 614 -21.76 30.09 -31.94
CA LEU A 614 -20.81 29.00 -32.13
C LEU A 614 -21.46 27.64 -31.81
N GLY A 615 -22.17 27.54 -30.69
CA GLY A 615 -22.90 26.32 -30.32
C GLY A 615 -24.02 25.99 -31.31
N GLY A 616 -24.80 27.00 -31.71
CA GLY A 616 -25.88 26.88 -32.69
C GLY A 616 -25.40 26.50 -34.09
N ALA A 617 -24.34 27.14 -34.59
CA ALA A 617 -23.74 26.79 -35.88
C ALA A 617 -23.24 25.34 -35.90
N LEU A 618 -22.61 24.88 -34.81
CA LEU A 618 -22.20 23.48 -34.67
C LEU A 618 -23.40 22.53 -34.69
N ILE A 619 -24.45 22.81 -33.92
CA ILE A 619 -25.66 21.97 -33.86
C ILE A 619 -26.35 21.92 -35.23
N VAL A 620 -26.52 23.07 -35.91
CA VAL A 620 -27.13 23.15 -37.25
C VAL A 620 -26.27 22.38 -38.26
N ALA A 621 -24.95 22.58 -38.26
CA ALA A 621 -24.04 21.83 -39.13
C ALA A 621 -24.14 20.31 -38.91
N LEU A 622 -24.29 19.86 -37.67
CA LEU A 622 -24.50 18.44 -37.36
C LEU A 622 -25.85 17.95 -37.91
N ILE A 623 -26.95 18.66 -37.63
CA ILE A 623 -28.31 18.29 -38.05
C ILE A 623 -28.38 18.18 -39.58
N LEU A 624 -27.84 19.16 -40.31
CA LEU A 624 -27.80 19.15 -41.77
C LEU A 624 -27.00 17.95 -42.32
N ASN A 625 -25.94 17.55 -41.63
CA ASN A 625 -25.10 16.41 -42.03
C ASN A 625 -25.60 15.05 -41.53
N ILE A 626 -26.66 14.95 -40.71
CA ILE A 626 -27.16 13.66 -40.19
C ILE A 626 -27.46 12.66 -41.32
N LYS A 627 -28.15 13.08 -42.38
CA LYS A 627 -28.48 12.19 -43.51
C LYS A 627 -27.22 11.67 -44.19
N ARG A 628 -26.24 12.55 -44.43
CA ARG A 628 -24.95 12.21 -45.02
C ARG A 628 -24.15 11.24 -44.15
N LEU A 629 -24.00 11.53 -42.86
CA LEU A 629 -23.31 10.68 -41.89
C LEU A 629 -23.95 9.28 -41.78
N LYS A 630 -25.29 9.20 -41.84
CA LYS A 630 -26.01 7.91 -41.87
C LYS A 630 -25.73 7.08 -43.12
N THR A 631 -25.57 7.72 -44.28
CA THR A 631 -25.23 7.04 -45.53
C THR A 631 -23.75 6.63 -45.55
N ASP A 632 -22.86 7.53 -45.10
CA ASP A 632 -21.42 7.29 -45.05
C ASP A 632 -21.07 6.14 -44.10
N THR A 633 -21.70 6.06 -42.93
CA THR A 633 -21.51 4.93 -41.99
C THR A 633 -21.89 3.60 -42.61
N LYS A 634 -22.97 3.52 -43.40
CA LYS A 634 -23.36 2.29 -44.10
C LYS A 634 -22.36 1.93 -45.19
N LYS A 635 -21.94 2.91 -46.00
CA LYS A 635 -20.99 2.71 -47.10
C LYS A 635 -19.61 2.27 -46.59
N GLU A 636 -19.08 2.95 -45.58
CA GLU A 636 -17.80 2.61 -44.97
C GLU A 636 -17.88 1.26 -44.22
N GLY A 637 -19.03 0.91 -43.65
CA GLY A 637 -19.31 -0.41 -43.10
C GLY A 637 -19.27 -1.53 -44.15
N GLU A 638 -19.89 -1.32 -45.32
CA GLU A 638 -19.82 -2.27 -46.43
C GLU A 638 -18.39 -2.43 -46.97
N LEU A 639 -17.59 -1.36 -47.01
CA LEU A 639 -16.17 -1.45 -47.35
C LEU A 639 -15.38 -2.24 -46.30
N ALA A 640 -15.67 -2.03 -45.02
CA ALA A 640 -14.99 -2.69 -43.91
C ALA A 640 -15.34 -4.18 -43.78
N SER A 641 -16.51 -4.62 -44.26
CA SER A 641 -16.91 -6.02 -44.22
C SER A 641 -16.24 -6.86 -45.32
N ARG A 642 -15.74 -6.22 -46.40
CA ARG A 642 -15.08 -6.91 -47.51
C ARG A 642 -13.82 -7.66 -47.05
N PRO A 643 -13.57 -8.89 -47.56
CA PRO A 643 -12.38 -9.68 -47.19
C PRO A 643 -11.05 -8.98 -47.51
N ASN A 644 -11.01 -8.16 -48.56
CA ASN A 644 -9.83 -7.44 -49.04
C ASN A 644 -9.53 -6.11 -48.31
N CYS A 645 -10.33 -5.75 -47.29
CA CYS A 645 -10.08 -4.54 -46.52
C CYS A 645 -8.84 -4.71 -45.62
N THR A 646 -7.83 -3.86 -45.83
CA THR A 646 -6.60 -3.77 -45.01
C THR A 646 -6.44 -2.44 -44.26
N SER A 647 -7.20 -1.41 -44.64
CA SER A 647 -7.10 -0.07 -44.03
C SER A 647 -8.04 0.11 -42.82
N LEU A 648 -7.57 0.87 -41.83
CA LEU A 648 -8.36 1.29 -40.67
C LEU A 648 -9.23 2.53 -40.91
N ILE A 649 -8.97 3.28 -41.98
CA ILE A 649 -9.65 4.56 -42.27
C ILE A 649 -11.20 4.44 -42.25
N PRO A 650 -11.82 3.40 -42.84
CA PRO A 650 -13.28 3.22 -42.78
C PRO A 650 -13.81 3.09 -41.34
N THR A 651 -13.02 2.45 -40.46
CA THR A 651 -13.40 2.24 -39.05
C THR A 651 -13.33 3.56 -38.27
N TRP A 652 -12.28 4.35 -38.48
CA TRP A 652 -12.14 5.69 -37.89
C TRP A 652 -13.27 6.63 -38.32
N LYS A 653 -13.55 6.70 -39.63
CA LYS A 653 -14.65 7.52 -40.16
C LYS A 653 -16.01 7.12 -39.56
N THR A 654 -16.29 5.83 -39.49
CA THR A 654 -17.55 5.32 -38.94
C THR A 654 -17.65 5.59 -37.44
N MET A 655 -16.56 5.41 -36.69
CA MET A 655 -16.52 5.72 -35.26
C MET A 655 -16.75 7.22 -34.99
N PHE A 656 -16.09 8.09 -35.73
CA PHE A 656 -16.29 9.54 -35.65
C PHE A 656 -17.72 9.92 -36.03
N ALA A 657 -18.26 9.35 -37.11
CA ALA A 657 -19.64 9.57 -37.52
C ALA A 657 -20.65 9.09 -36.47
N CYS A 658 -20.41 7.99 -35.76
CA CYS A 658 -21.26 7.55 -34.64
C CYS A 658 -21.27 8.57 -33.49
N VAL A 659 -20.11 9.16 -33.15
CA VAL A 659 -20.02 10.25 -32.16
C VAL A 659 -20.82 11.46 -32.64
N LEU A 660 -20.57 11.94 -33.86
CA LEU A 660 -21.28 13.08 -34.42
C LEU A 660 -22.80 12.87 -34.54
N LEU A 661 -23.25 11.64 -34.79
CA LEU A 661 -24.68 11.30 -34.85
C LEU A 661 -25.35 11.28 -33.47
N ALA A 662 -24.59 11.03 -32.39
CA ALA A 662 -25.09 11.02 -31.02
C ALA A 662 -25.07 12.40 -30.35
N SER A 663 -24.17 13.29 -30.79
CA SER A 663 -23.96 14.62 -30.23
C SER A 663 -25.10 15.66 -30.36
N PRO A 664 -25.99 15.68 -31.37
CA PRO A 664 -26.85 16.85 -31.61
C PRO A 664 -27.77 17.19 -30.43
N LEU A 665 -28.50 16.20 -29.91
CA LEU A 665 -29.41 16.43 -28.79
C LEU A 665 -28.65 16.65 -27.47
N ALA A 666 -27.52 15.96 -27.27
CA ALA A 666 -26.67 16.17 -26.09
C ALA A 666 -26.08 17.59 -26.05
N LEU A 667 -25.61 18.10 -27.20
CA LEU A 667 -25.09 19.47 -27.32
C LEU A 667 -26.18 20.52 -27.09
N ILE A 668 -27.41 20.30 -27.58
CA ILE A 668 -28.53 21.19 -27.27
C ILE A 668 -28.75 21.28 -25.75
N HIS A 669 -28.81 20.14 -25.06
CA HIS A 669 -28.99 20.11 -23.60
C HIS A 669 -27.79 20.72 -22.85
N LEU A 670 -26.56 20.45 -23.29
CA LEU A 670 -25.35 21.01 -22.67
C LEU A 670 -25.24 22.52 -22.86
N VAL A 671 -25.45 23.03 -24.08
CA VAL A 671 -25.32 24.47 -24.37
C VAL A 671 -26.41 25.24 -23.63
N ILE A 672 -27.67 24.84 -23.77
CA ILE A 672 -28.79 25.50 -23.09
C ILE A 672 -28.63 25.37 -21.56
N GLY A 673 -28.27 24.17 -21.07
CA GLY A 673 -28.11 23.92 -19.65
C GLY A 673 -26.96 24.72 -19.02
N TRP A 674 -25.81 24.75 -19.68
CA TRP A 674 -24.63 25.52 -19.24
C TRP A 674 -24.95 27.02 -19.17
N ARG A 675 -25.66 27.57 -20.18
CA ARG A 675 -26.07 28.97 -20.19
C ARG A 675 -27.06 29.31 -19.09
N LEU A 676 -28.07 28.46 -18.87
CA LEU A 676 -29.06 28.66 -17.81
C LEU A 676 -28.43 28.57 -16.40
N ASN A 677 -27.41 27.75 -16.22
CA ASN A 677 -26.70 27.62 -14.94
C ASN A 677 -25.86 28.86 -14.58
N HIS A 678 -25.42 29.64 -15.58
CA HIS A 678 -24.62 30.87 -15.38
C HIS A 678 -25.44 32.16 -15.49
N ALA A 679 -26.75 32.08 -15.74
CA ALA A 679 -27.62 33.25 -15.82
C ALA A 679 -27.89 33.82 -14.42
N GLU A 680 -27.71 35.14 -14.25
CA GLU A 680 -27.82 35.77 -12.93
C GLU A 680 -29.22 35.63 -12.31
N ASN A 681 -29.21 35.18 -11.04
CA ASN A 681 -30.23 35.44 -10.03
C ASN A 681 -31.61 34.78 -10.16
N ARG A 682 -31.72 33.53 -10.65
CA ARG A 682 -32.98 32.73 -10.54
C ARG A 682 -32.76 31.23 -10.28
N ALA A 683 -33.10 30.79 -9.07
CA ALA A 683 -32.96 29.40 -8.62
C ALA A 683 -33.67 28.36 -9.52
N PHE A 684 -34.81 28.71 -10.12
CA PHE A 684 -35.53 27.81 -11.03
C PHE A 684 -34.77 27.59 -12.36
N ALA A 685 -34.21 28.66 -12.94
CA ALA A 685 -33.44 28.58 -14.18
C ALA A 685 -32.16 27.76 -13.99
N GLU A 686 -31.48 27.96 -12.85
CA GLU A 686 -30.32 27.18 -12.46
C GLU A 686 -30.66 25.68 -12.32
N ALA A 687 -31.78 25.36 -11.66
CA ALA A 687 -32.24 23.98 -11.50
C ALA A 687 -32.55 23.29 -12.84
N ILE A 688 -33.25 23.98 -13.76
CA ILE A 688 -33.48 23.50 -15.13
C ILE A 688 -32.16 23.33 -15.89
N GLY A 689 -31.24 24.29 -15.76
CA GLY A 689 -29.93 24.24 -16.40
C GLY A 689 -29.14 23.00 -15.97
N MET A 690 -29.07 22.74 -14.67
CA MET A 690 -28.43 21.55 -14.11
C MET A 690 -29.14 20.26 -14.55
N GLY A 691 -30.47 20.25 -14.56
CA GLY A 691 -31.27 19.12 -15.05
C GLY A 691 -30.93 18.74 -16.49
N LEU A 692 -30.81 19.72 -17.38
CA LEU A 692 -30.42 19.51 -18.78
C LEU A 692 -28.98 18.99 -18.91
N MET A 693 -28.03 19.53 -18.14
CA MET A 693 -26.63 19.08 -18.15
C MET A 693 -26.49 17.64 -17.66
N VAL A 694 -27.18 17.27 -16.57
CA VAL A 694 -27.23 15.89 -16.08
C VAL A 694 -27.92 14.99 -17.11
N GLY A 695 -29.03 15.44 -17.70
CA GLY A 695 -29.69 14.75 -18.79
C GLY A 695 -28.75 14.42 -19.95
N ALA A 696 -27.94 15.38 -20.38
CA ALA A 696 -26.97 15.20 -21.45
C ALA A 696 -25.88 14.16 -21.10
N ARG A 697 -25.40 14.17 -19.84
CA ARG A 697 -24.43 13.20 -19.32
C ARG A 697 -24.93 11.76 -19.42
N TYR A 698 -26.23 11.54 -19.16
CA TYR A 698 -26.87 10.23 -19.28
C TYR A 698 -27.24 9.88 -20.73
N PHE A 699 -27.71 10.87 -21.50
CA PHE A 699 -28.16 10.71 -22.87
C PHE A 699 -27.02 10.31 -23.82
N PHE A 700 -25.90 11.06 -23.81
CA PHE A 700 -24.85 10.90 -24.81
C PHE A 700 -24.23 9.49 -24.86
N PRO A 701 -23.82 8.87 -23.74
CA PRO A 701 -23.23 7.53 -23.78
C PRO A 701 -24.21 6.45 -24.23
N LEU A 702 -25.48 6.55 -23.83
CA LEU A 702 -26.54 5.61 -24.22
C LEU A 702 -26.87 5.75 -25.72
N GLU A 703 -26.99 6.98 -26.20
CA GLU A 703 -27.24 7.26 -27.61
C GLU A 703 -26.05 6.87 -28.48
N LEU A 704 -24.82 7.11 -28.03
CA LEU A 704 -23.59 6.65 -28.69
C LEU A 704 -23.59 5.12 -28.84
N LEU A 705 -23.89 4.39 -27.76
CA LEU A 705 -24.00 2.93 -27.80
C LEU A 705 -25.07 2.47 -28.80
N ARG A 706 -26.21 3.18 -28.87
CA ARG A 706 -27.27 2.92 -29.84
C ARG A 706 -26.82 3.16 -31.28
N GLN A 707 -26.04 4.22 -31.55
CA GLN A 707 -25.48 4.51 -32.88
C GLN A 707 -24.38 3.52 -33.26
N VAL A 708 -23.59 3.03 -32.31
CA VAL A 708 -22.62 1.95 -32.54
C VAL A 708 -23.32 0.65 -32.95
N CYS A 709 -24.48 0.35 -32.35
CA CYS A 709 -25.33 -0.81 -32.65
C CYS A 709 -26.28 -0.60 -33.85
N ARG A 710 -26.06 0.44 -34.66
CA ARG A 710 -26.83 0.70 -35.87
C ARG A 710 -26.67 -0.45 -36.88
N ALA A 711 -27.73 -0.73 -37.64
CA ALA A 711 -27.71 -1.73 -38.70
C ALA A 711 -26.65 -1.36 -39.73
N GLY A 712 -25.71 -2.27 -40.00
CA GLY A 712 -24.56 -2.03 -40.87
C GLY A 712 -23.53 -1.02 -40.31
N GLY A 713 -23.65 -0.64 -39.04
CA GLY A 713 -22.76 0.29 -38.35
C GLY A 713 -21.51 -0.37 -37.78
N LEU A 714 -20.89 0.31 -36.81
CA LEU A 714 -19.60 -0.06 -36.23
C LEU A 714 -19.62 -1.46 -35.59
N ALA A 715 -20.62 -1.77 -34.76
CA ALA A 715 -20.73 -3.05 -34.07
C ALA A 715 -20.85 -4.25 -35.04
N GLU A 716 -21.73 -4.15 -36.03
CA GLU A 716 -22.03 -5.26 -36.95
C GLU A 716 -20.92 -5.46 -37.98
N ASN A 717 -20.57 -4.44 -38.76
CA ASN A 717 -19.69 -4.59 -39.93
C ASN A 717 -18.19 -4.47 -39.61
N HIS A 718 -17.83 -3.68 -38.60
CA HIS A 718 -16.41 -3.49 -38.22
C HIS A 718 -16.01 -4.47 -37.12
N PHE A 719 -16.78 -4.52 -36.02
CA PHE A 719 -16.46 -5.31 -34.82
C PHE A 719 -17.04 -6.73 -34.82
N ARG A 720 -17.89 -7.06 -35.81
CA ARG A 720 -18.49 -8.39 -36.01
C ARG A 720 -19.33 -8.88 -34.83
N TRP A 721 -20.07 -7.99 -34.19
CA TRP A 721 -21.07 -8.37 -33.18
C TRP A 721 -22.26 -9.07 -33.85
N SER A 722 -22.95 -9.93 -33.10
CA SER A 722 -24.14 -10.62 -33.62
C SER A 722 -25.24 -9.61 -33.96
N LYS A 723 -25.82 -9.76 -35.16
CA LYS A 723 -26.95 -8.95 -35.63
C LYS A 723 -28.18 -9.08 -34.71
N GLU A 724 -28.36 -10.25 -34.09
CA GLU A 724 -29.45 -10.46 -33.12
C GLU A 724 -29.22 -9.61 -31.86
N SER A 725 -28.02 -9.69 -31.28
CA SER A 725 -27.62 -8.95 -30.08
C SER A 725 -27.69 -7.43 -30.30
N THR A 726 -27.19 -6.92 -31.44
CA THR A 726 -27.24 -5.48 -31.76
C THR A 726 -28.66 -4.99 -32.00
N SER A 727 -29.53 -5.81 -32.63
CA SER A 727 -30.93 -5.49 -32.85
C SER A 727 -31.71 -5.39 -31.54
N ILE A 728 -31.53 -6.35 -30.62
CA ILE A 728 -32.15 -6.34 -29.29
C ILE A 728 -31.71 -5.11 -28.49
N LEU A 729 -30.40 -4.84 -28.45
CA LEU A 729 -29.85 -3.71 -27.72
C LEU A 729 -30.33 -2.37 -28.29
N ARG A 730 -30.34 -2.22 -29.63
CA ARG A 730 -30.82 -1.01 -30.30
C ARG A 730 -32.32 -0.74 -30.03
N LYS A 731 -33.17 -1.77 -30.09
CA LYS A 731 -34.60 -1.65 -29.80
C LYS A 731 -34.84 -1.24 -28.35
N ASN A 732 -34.14 -1.87 -27.40
CA ASN A 732 -34.33 -1.60 -25.98
C ASN A 732 -33.72 -0.27 -25.52
N LEU A 733 -32.57 0.13 -26.08
CA LEU A 733 -31.99 1.45 -25.81
C LEU A 733 -32.90 2.59 -26.25
N ARG A 734 -33.67 2.43 -27.33
CA ARG A 734 -34.51 3.51 -27.84
C ARG A 734 -35.59 3.93 -26.84
N TRP A 735 -36.44 2.99 -26.43
CA TRP A 735 -37.49 3.30 -25.47
C TRP A 735 -36.90 3.66 -24.10
N PHE A 736 -35.80 3.00 -23.69
CA PHE A 736 -35.15 3.31 -22.42
C PHE A 736 -34.63 4.74 -22.39
N ILE A 737 -33.94 5.21 -23.45
CA ILE A 737 -33.47 6.59 -23.54
C ILE A 737 -34.67 7.57 -23.54
N ASP A 738 -35.67 7.29 -24.38
CA ASP A 738 -36.83 8.18 -24.58
C ASP A 738 -37.65 8.36 -23.27
N LEU A 739 -37.67 7.36 -22.36
CA LEU A 739 -38.37 7.44 -21.07
C LEU A 739 -37.45 7.79 -19.89
N ALA A 740 -36.25 7.21 -19.79
CA ALA A 740 -35.38 7.35 -18.62
C ALA A 740 -34.68 8.70 -18.54
N VAL A 741 -34.23 9.27 -19.67
CA VAL A 741 -33.50 10.55 -19.68
C VAL A 741 -34.38 11.70 -19.17
N PRO A 742 -35.64 11.86 -19.61
CA PRO A 742 -36.55 12.85 -19.01
C PRO A 742 -36.72 12.67 -17.50
N CYS A 743 -36.88 11.43 -17.01
CA CYS A 743 -36.96 11.17 -15.57
C CYS A 743 -35.69 11.60 -14.82
N VAL A 744 -34.51 11.31 -15.37
CA VAL A 744 -33.23 11.76 -14.80
C VAL A 744 -33.14 13.28 -14.76
N CYS A 745 -33.55 13.97 -15.82
CA CYS A 745 -33.58 15.44 -15.85
C CYS A 745 -34.46 15.98 -14.72
N VAL A 746 -35.70 15.48 -14.59
CA VAL A 746 -36.64 15.98 -13.56
C VAL A 746 -36.12 15.68 -12.15
N VAL A 747 -35.56 14.50 -11.90
CA VAL A 747 -34.93 14.18 -10.61
C VAL A 747 -33.78 15.16 -10.31
N ALA A 748 -32.95 15.48 -11.30
CA ALA A 748 -31.86 16.43 -11.14
C ALA A 748 -32.33 17.88 -10.89
N VAL A 749 -33.41 18.31 -11.56
CA VAL A 749 -34.05 19.62 -11.31
C VAL A 749 -34.54 19.70 -9.86
N LEU A 750 -35.28 18.69 -9.41
CA LEU A 750 -35.85 18.65 -8.07
C LEU A 750 -34.76 18.54 -6.99
N ALA A 751 -33.64 17.88 -7.28
CA ALA A 751 -32.49 17.81 -6.39
C ALA A 751 -31.71 19.13 -6.31
N GLN A 752 -31.54 19.86 -7.43
CA GLN A 752 -30.78 21.12 -7.45
C GLN A 752 -31.51 22.26 -6.73
N PHE A 753 -32.84 22.28 -6.76
CA PHE A 753 -33.62 23.36 -6.15
C PHE A 753 -33.46 23.43 -4.60
N GLY A 754 -33.02 22.34 -3.96
CA GLY A 754 -32.56 22.36 -2.56
C GLY A 754 -33.66 22.32 -1.48
N GLU A 755 -34.93 22.44 -1.86
CA GLU A 755 -36.03 22.21 -0.92
C GLU A 755 -36.28 20.70 -0.72
N SER A 756 -35.88 20.21 0.45
CA SER A 756 -36.03 18.79 0.85
C SER A 756 -37.44 18.24 0.68
N LYS A 757 -38.47 19.10 0.67
CA LYS A 757 -39.87 18.73 0.48
C LYS A 757 -40.15 18.18 -0.92
N TYR A 758 -39.62 18.81 -1.97
CA TYR A 758 -39.88 18.43 -3.36
C TYR A 758 -39.05 17.22 -3.80
N GLU A 759 -37.80 17.14 -3.35
CA GLU A 759 -36.92 15.99 -3.58
C GLU A 759 -37.51 14.71 -2.97
N ASN A 760 -37.96 14.76 -1.71
CA ASN A 760 -38.45 13.58 -0.99
C ASN A 760 -39.86 13.12 -1.38
N SER A 761 -40.63 13.94 -2.10
CA SER A 761 -41.98 13.61 -2.58
C SER A 761 -41.97 13.24 -4.08
N LEU A 762 -42.13 14.21 -4.98
CA LEU A 762 -42.16 13.99 -6.43
C LEU A 762 -40.85 13.41 -6.96
N GLY A 763 -39.71 13.93 -6.50
CA GLY A 763 -38.38 13.46 -6.92
C GLY A 763 -38.17 11.97 -6.64
N ARG A 764 -38.57 11.53 -5.44
CA ARG A 764 -38.49 10.13 -5.01
C ARG A 764 -39.37 9.18 -5.83
N ILE A 765 -40.59 9.60 -6.20
CA ILE A 765 -41.50 8.80 -7.05
C ILE A 765 -40.93 8.68 -8.47
N ILE A 766 -40.45 9.78 -9.06
CA ILE A 766 -39.85 9.77 -10.38
C ILE A 766 -38.56 8.93 -10.38
N TYR A 767 -37.76 9.02 -9.32
CA TYR A 767 -36.59 8.17 -9.13
C TYR A 767 -36.97 6.68 -9.01
N ALA A 768 -38.03 6.35 -8.27
CA ALA A 768 -38.53 4.97 -8.18
C ALA A 768 -39.01 4.44 -9.55
N ALA A 769 -39.73 5.28 -10.31
CA ALA A 769 -40.12 4.96 -11.69
C ALA A 769 -38.90 4.77 -12.60
N LEU A 770 -37.86 5.60 -12.46
CA LEU A 770 -36.60 5.45 -13.18
C LEU A 770 -35.91 4.12 -12.85
N MET A 771 -35.86 3.73 -11.58
CA MET A 771 -35.30 2.43 -11.18
C MET A 771 -36.12 1.25 -11.74
N LEU A 772 -37.45 1.38 -11.80
CA LEU A 772 -38.31 0.39 -12.47
C LEU A 772 -38.02 0.32 -13.98
N LEU A 773 -37.82 1.45 -14.66
CA LEU A 773 -37.41 1.48 -16.07
C LEU A 773 -36.05 0.80 -16.28
N CYS A 774 -35.08 1.03 -15.38
CA CYS A 774 -33.79 0.34 -15.38
C CYS A 774 -33.96 -1.17 -15.20
N PHE A 775 -34.80 -1.62 -14.27
CA PHE A 775 -35.15 -3.03 -14.06
C PHE A 775 -35.73 -3.66 -15.35
N LEU A 776 -36.72 -3.00 -15.97
CA LEU A 776 -37.36 -3.47 -17.21
C LEU A 776 -36.41 -3.51 -18.41
N PHE A 777 -35.44 -2.59 -18.46
CA PHE A 777 -34.39 -2.59 -19.47
C PHE A 777 -33.41 -3.76 -19.25
N LEU A 778 -32.92 -3.94 -18.03
CA LEU A 778 -31.95 -4.99 -17.70
C LEU A 778 -32.56 -6.39 -17.84
N ILE A 779 -33.80 -6.61 -17.39
CA ILE A 779 -34.45 -7.92 -17.51
C ILE A 779 -34.61 -8.36 -18.97
N ARG A 780 -34.86 -7.40 -19.88
CA ARG A 780 -34.97 -7.64 -21.33
C ARG A 780 -33.61 -7.80 -22.01
N CYS A 781 -32.64 -6.97 -21.66
CA CYS A 781 -31.31 -7.00 -22.29
C CYS A 781 -30.44 -8.18 -21.80
N LEU A 782 -30.54 -8.56 -20.53
CA LEU A 782 -29.71 -9.58 -19.90
C LEU A 782 -30.32 -10.99 -19.90
N HIS A 783 -31.54 -11.16 -20.45
CA HIS A 783 -32.22 -12.45 -20.43
C HIS A 783 -31.36 -13.58 -21.06
N PRO A 784 -31.14 -14.72 -20.37
CA PRO A 784 -30.23 -15.76 -20.85
C PRO A 784 -30.63 -16.37 -22.22
N THR A 785 -31.92 -16.46 -22.54
CA THR A 785 -32.38 -17.14 -23.78
C THR A 785 -32.66 -16.21 -24.96
N HIS A 786 -33.01 -14.94 -24.72
CA HIS A 786 -33.45 -13.99 -25.74
C HIS A 786 -32.78 -12.62 -25.65
N GLY A 787 -31.90 -12.40 -24.66
CA GLY A 787 -31.17 -11.15 -24.48
C GLY A 787 -29.91 -11.06 -25.32
N VAL A 788 -29.08 -10.07 -25.03
CA VAL A 788 -27.81 -9.79 -25.74
C VAL A 788 -26.84 -10.98 -25.65
N PHE A 789 -26.86 -11.71 -24.54
CA PHE A 789 -26.01 -12.89 -24.27
C PHE A 789 -26.54 -14.22 -24.83
N SER A 790 -27.75 -14.23 -25.41
CA SER A 790 -28.40 -15.47 -25.86
C SER A 790 -27.57 -16.26 -26.88
N ASN A 791 -27.07 -15.59 -27.92
CA ASN A 791 -26.22 -16.23 -28.93
C ASN A 791 -24.90 -16.74 -28.30
N PHE A 792 -24.37 -16.03 -27.32
CA PHE A 792 -23.15 -16.47 -26.64
C PHE A 792 -23.38 -17.74 -25.81
N LEU A 793 -24.43 -17.76 -24.99
CA LEU A 793 -24.79 -18.90 -24.13
C LEU A 793 -25.12 -20.15 -24.96
N LYS A 794 -25.82 -19.99 -26.09
CA LYS A 794 -26.12 -21.09 -27.03
C LYS A 794 -24.86 -21.72 -27.63
N ASN A 795 -23.84 -20.90 -27.90
CA ASN A 795 -22.59 -21.36 -28.52
C ASN A 795 -21.59 -21.94 -27.50
N HIS A 796 -21.82 -21.77 -26.19
CA HIS A 796 -20.93 -22.25 -25.11
C HIS A 796 -21.70 -22.95 -23.97
N PRO A 797 -22.44 -24.04 -24.27
CA PRO A 797 -23.20 -24.76 -23.25
C PRO A 797 -22.27 -25.36 -22.18
N GLY A 798 -22.63 -25.21 -20.90
CA GLY A 798 -21.87 -25.76 -19.78
C GLY A 798 -20.64 -24.95 -19.34
N GLY A 799 -20.35 -23.82 -19.98
CA GLY A 799 -19.34 -22.85 -19.51
C GLY A 799 -19.72 -22.20 -18.17
N TRP A 800 -18.75 -21.61 -17.47
CA TRP A 800 -18.97 -20.99 -16.15
C TRP A 800 -20.08 -19.91 -16.15
N ILE A 801 -20.18 -19.12 -17.20
CA ILE A 801 -21.22 -18.09 -17.36
C ILE A 801 -22.63 -18.71 -17.47
N ASP A 802 -22.74 -19.84 -18.16
CA ASP A 802 -23.99 -20.58 -18.30
C ASP A 802 -24.38 -21.26 -16.98
N ARG A 803 -23.41 -21.79 -16.23
CA ARG A 803 -23.65 -22.36 -14.89
C ARG A 803 -24.07 -21.28 -13.87
N LEU A 804 -23.41 -20.13 -13.90
CA LEU A 804 -23.69 -19.01 -12.99
C LEU A 804 -24.90 -18.16 -13.40
N LYS A 805 -25.61 -18.48 -14.49
CA LYS A 805 -26.75 -17.67 -14.97
C LYS A 805 -27.85 -17.52 -13.93
N TYR A 806 -28.05 -18.52 -13.08
CA TYR A 806 -29.01 -18.46 -11.99
C TYR A 806 -28.60 -17.50 -10.87
N LEU A 807 -27.33 -17.09 -10.82
CA LEU A 807 -26.80 -16.14 -9.85
C LEU A 807 -26.70 -14.74 -10.46
N TRP A 808 -25.98 -14.58 -11.58
CA TRP A 808 -25.69 -13.24 -12.12
C TRP A 808 -26.92 -12.55 -12.71
N TYR A 809 -27.83 -13.31 -13.35
CA TYR A 809 -29.03 -12.73 -13.97
C TYR A 809 -29.96 -12.05 -12.95
N PRO A 810 -30.41 -12.72 -11.86
CA PRO A 810 -31.27 -12.05 -10.88
C PRO A 810 -30.55 -10.92 -10.15
N ILE A 811 -29.25 -11.04 -9.86
CA ILE A 811 -28.48 -9.97 -9.20
C ILE A 811 -28.49 -8.68 -10.02
N PHE A 812 -28.18 -8.74 -11.32
CA PHE A 812 -28.19 -7.54 -12.16
C PHE A 812 -29.60 -7.07 -12.49
N ALA A 813 -30.53 -7.98 -12.74
CA ALA A 813 -31.90 -7.62 -13.06
C ALA A 813 -32.56 -6.92 -11.87
N CYS A 814 -32.46 -7.48 -10.65
CA CYS A 814 -33.11 -6.96 -9.45
C CYS A 814 -32.34 -5.82 -8.75
N GLY A 815 -31.09 -5.54 -9.12
CA GLY A 815 -30.29 -4.45 -8.52
C GLY A 815 -31.01 -3.08 -8.46
N PRO A 816 -31.60 -2.59 -9.57
CA PRO A 816 -32.40 -1.36 -9.54
C PRO A 816 -33.62 -1.44 -8.62
N LEU A 817 -34.25 -2.61 -8.47
CA LEU A 817 -35.38 -2.80 -7.56
C LEU A 817 -34.95 -2.70 -6.08
N ALA A 818 -33.74 -3.19 -5.75
CA ALA A 818 -33.16 -3.00 -4.43
C ALA A 818 -32.90 -1.51 -4.14
N LEU A 819 -32.36 -0.76 -5.11
CA LEU A 819 -32.20 0.70 -5.00
C LEU A 819 -33.55 1.41 -4.84
N MET A 820 -34.56 1.02 -5.63
CA MET A 820 -35.92 1.52 -5.47
C MET A 820 -36.44 1.30 -4.03
N ALA A 821 -36.29 0.08 -3.49
CA ALA A 821 -36.71 -0.24 -2.13
C ALA A 821 -35.93 0.56 -1.07
N MET A 822 -34.59 0.68 -1.21
CA MET A 822 -33.75 1.50 -0.32
C MET A 822 -34.21 2.97 -0.31
N SER A 823 -34.46 3.51 -1.51
CA SER A 823 -35.02 4.85 -1.66
C SER A 823 -36.33 4.99 -0.91
N LEU A 824 -37.28 4.05 -1.04
CA LEU A 824 -38.59 4.06 -0.37
C LEU A 824 -38.51 3.81 1.16
N MET A 825 -37.47 3.15 1.65
CA MET A 825 -37.24 2.91 3.08
C MET A 825 -36.63 4.11 3.84
N GLY A 826 -36.20 5.15 3.12
CA GLY A 826 -35.63 6.38 3.70
C GLY A 826 -34.16 6.61 3.38
N TYR A 827 -33.52 5.72 2.61
CA TYR A 827 -32.14 5.84 2.16
C TYR A 827 -32.06 6.40 0.73
N HIS A 828 -32.82 7.47 0.45
CA HIS A 828 -32.90 8.07 -0.88
C HIS A 828 -31.53 8.55 -1.39
N TYR A 829 -30.79 9.29 -0.56
CA TYR A 829 -29.45 9.77 -0.90
C TYR A 829 -28.50 8.62 -1.25
N THR A 830 -28.46 7.57 -0.42
CA THR A 830 -27.65 6.37 -0.61
C THR A 830 -28.00 5.68 -1.92
N SER A 831 -29.29 5.51 -2.19
CA SER A 831 -29.78 4.91 -3.43
C SER A 831 -29.35 5.69 -4.67
N VAL A 832 -29.52 7.01 -4.67
CA VAL A 832 -29.10 7.88 -5.78
C VAL A 832 -27.59 7.80 -5.99
N ARG A 833 -26.80 7.82 -4.90
CA ARG A 833 -25.33 7.73 -4.98
C ARG A 833 -24.86 6.40 -5.56
N LEU A 834 -25.44 5.29 -5.11
CA LEU A 834 -25.14 3.96 -5.64
C LEU A 834 -25.56 3.84 -7.12
N ALA A 835 -26.71 4.41 -7.50
CA ALA A 835 -27.15 4.44 -8.89
C ALA A 835 -26.17 5.21 -9.80
N MET A 836 -25.65 6.36 -9.33
CA MET A 836 -24.62 7.13 -10.05
C MET A 836 -23.32 6.32 -10.26
N HIS A 837 -22.89 5.57 -9.24
CA HIS A 837 -21.70 4.71 -9.33
C HIS A 837 -21.90 3.51 -10.24
N LEU A 838 -23.08 2.90 -10.22
CA LEU A 838 -23.45 1.85 -11.17
C LEU A 838 -23.50 2.37 -12.61
N HIS A 839 -24.02 3.58 -12.81
CA HIS A 839 -24.06 4.22 -14.13
C HIS A 839 -22.67 4.56 -14.66
N THR A 840 -21.80 5.16 -13.84
CA THR A 840 -20.41 5.45 -14.22
C THR A 840 -19.61 4.18 -14.48
N THR A 841 -19.83 3.13 -13.67
CA THR A 841 -19.30 1.78 -13.93
C THR A 841 -19.77 1.30 -15.30
N PHE A 842 -21.08 1.30 -15.57
CA PHE A 842 -21.63 0.87 -16.85
C PHE A 842 -21.00 1.59 -18.05
N ILE A 843 -20.90 2.93 -18.01
CA ILE A 843 -20.28 3.71 -19.11
C ILE A 843 -18.82 3.33 -19.30
N THR A 844 -18.04 3.25 -18.22
CA THR A 844 -16.62 2.90 -18.28
C THR A 844 -16.42 1.52 -18.88
N LEU A 845 -17.24 0.54 -18.50
CA LEU A 845 -17.18 -0.81 -19.05
C LEU A 845 -17.57 -0.86 -20.52
N VAL A 846 -18.59 -0.11 -20.95
CA VAL A 846 -18.95 0.04 -22.36
C VAL A 846 -17.79 0.68 -23.13
N GLY A 847 -17.16 1.73 -22.59
CA GLY A 847 -15.98 2.37 -23.18
C GLY A 847 -14.81 1.41 -23.38
N ILE A 848 -14.46 0.64 -22.34
CA ILE A 848 -13.42 -0.39 -22.40
C ILE A 848 -13.78 -1.48 -23.42
N LEU A 849 -15.05 -1.88 -23.51
CA LEU A 849 -15.50 -2.86 -24.48
C LEU A 849 -15.41 -2.33 -25.92
N LEU A 850 -15.72 -1.07 -26.17
CA LEU A 850 -15.55 -0.44 -27.48
C LEU A 850 -14.07 -0.32 -27.85
N LEU A 851 -13.22 0.09 -26.91
CA LEU A 851 -11.77 0.13 -27.06
C LEU A 851 -11.21 -1.26 -27.38
N SER A 852 -11.66 -2.30 -26.68
CA SER A 852 -11.28 -3.69 -26.93
C SER A 852 -11.66 -4.15 -28.35
N SER A 853 -12.84 -3.75 -28.81
CA SER A 853 -13.34 -4.09 -30.14
C SER A 853 -12.55 -3.38 -31.23
N PHE A 854 -12.12 -2.15 -30.97
CA PHE A 854 -11.25 -1.37 -31.83
C PHE A 854 -9.84 -1.97 -31.92
N ILE A 855 -9.20 -2.27 -30.78
CA ILE A 855 -7.87 -2.91 -30.74
C ILE A 855 -7.91 -4.25 -31.48
N TYR A 856 -8.95 -5.05 -31.27
CA TYR A 856 -9.13 -6.31 -31.99
C TYR A 856 -9.23 -6.09 -33.51
N ARG A 857 -10.00 -5.09 -33.94
CA ARG A 857 -10.10 -4.74 -35.37
C ARG A 857 -8.76 -4.28 -35.94
N TRP A 858 -8.00 -3.48 -35.20
CA TRP A 858 -6.67 -3.03 -35.62
C TRP A 858 -5.70 -4.20 -35.80
N LEU A 859 -5.62 -5.11 -34.82
CA LEU A 859 -4.77 -6.30 -34.89
C LEU A 859 -5.13 -7.20 -36.08
N LEU A 860 -6.42 -7.42 -36.32
CA LEU A 860 -6.89 -8.20 -37.47
C LEU A 860 -6.45 -7.60 -38.80
N LEU A 861 -6.54 -6.27 -38.96
CA LEU A 861 -6.16 -5.60 -40.19
C LEU A 861 -4.65 -5.57 -40.40
N ARG A 862 -3.86 -5.30 -39.34
CA ARG A 862 -2.40 -5.38 -39.40
C ARG A 862 -1.91 -6.77 -39.77
N ARG A 863 -2.55 -7.82 -39.26
CA ARG A 863 -2.20 -9.19 -39.64
C ARG A 863 -2.51 -9.48 -41.10
N ARG A 864 -3.65 -9.03 -41.60
CA ARG A 864 -4.02 -9.19 -43.02
C ARG A 864 -3.03 -8.49 -43.95
N GLU A 865 -2.60 -7.28 -43.59
CA GLU A 865 -1.60 -6.53 -44.33
C GLU A 865 -0.27 -7.30 -44.41
N LEU A 866 0.22 -7.84 -43.29
CA LEU A 866 1.41 -8.68 -43.25
C LEU A 866 1.29 -9.96 -44.10
N LEU A 867 0.14 -10.64 -44.05
CA LEU A 867 -0.09 -11.84 -44.87
C LEU A 867 -0.08 -11.54 -46.37
N VAL A 868 -0.68 -10.40 -46.77
CA VAL A 868 -0.65 -9.96 -48.16
C VAL A 868 0.76 -9.55 -48.59
N ALA A 869 1.53 -8.89 -47.71
CA ALA A 869 2.93 -8.54 -47.98
C ALA A 869 3.80 -9.80 -48.16
N GLN A 870 3.65 -10.80 -47.30
CA GLN A 870 4.35 -12.09 -47.40
C GLN A 870 3.96 -12.86 -48.66
N ALA A 871 2.67 -12.86 -49.03
CA ALA A 871 2.21 -13.51 -50.26
C ALA A 871 2.78 -12.84 -51.52
N LYS A 872 2.91 -11.49 -51.52
CA LYS A 872 3.57 -10.75 -52.59
C LYS A 872 5.05 -11.11 -52.70
N GLN A 873 5.77 -11.14 -51.58
CA GLN A 873 7.19 -11.54 -51.56
C GLN A 873 7.41 -12.94 -52.12
N ARG A 874 6.59 -13.92 -51.70
CA ARG A 874 6.66 -15.29 -52.23
C ARG A 874 6.38 -15.35 -53.73
N LEU A 875 5.44 -14.54 -54.22
CA LEU A 875 5.19 -14.45 -55.66
C LEU A 875 6.35 -13.80 -56.40
N GLU A 876 6.97 -12.76 -55.85
CA GLU A 876 8.15 -12.12 -56.44
C GLU A 876 9.35 -13.09 -56.49
N GLU A 877 9.58 -13.86 -55.43
CA GLU A 877 10.58 -14.92 -55.39
C GLU A 877 10.26 -16.06 -56.39
N ALA A 878 8.98 -16.45 -56.50
CA ALA A 878 8.54 -17.42 -57.49
C ALA A 878 8.72 -16.90 -58.93
N ARG A 879 8.39 -15.63 -59.20
CA ARG A 879 8.61 -14.97 -60.49
C ARG A 879 10.08 -14.79 -60.83
N ARG A 880 10.94 -14.62 -59.82
CA ARG A 880 12.40 -14.63 -60.01
C ARG A 880 12.92 -16.01 -60.41
N ARG A 881 12.29 -17.10 -59.95
CA ARG A 881 12.64 -18.48 -60.32
C ARG A 881 12.02 -18.93 -61.65
N ASP A 882 10.81 -18.47 -61.95
CA ASP A 882 10.08 -18.82 -63.17
C ASP A 882 9.30 -17.60 -63.71
N PRO A 883 9.68 -17.02 -64.87
CA PRO A 883 8.98 -15.88 -65.48
C PRO A 883 7.51 -16.13 -65.81
N ASN A 884 7.13 -17.40 -66.01
CA ASN A 884 5.75 -17.82 -66.32
C ASN A 884 4.96 -18.25 -65.08
N ALA A 885 5.44 -17.96 -63.87
CA ALA A 885 4.74 -18.29 -62.63
C ALA A 885 3.31 -17.71 -62.61
N PRO A 886 2.30 -18.51 -62.20
CA PRO A 886 0.89 -18.14 -62.26
C PRO A 886 0.55 -16.90 -61.40
N THR A 887 -0.58 -16.25 -61.69
CA THR A 887 -1.07 -15.07 -60.97
C THR A 887 -1.29 -15.35 -59.49
N LEU A 888 -1.08 -14.31 -58.66
CA LEU A 888 -1.18 -14.30 -57.20
C LEU A 888 -2.30 -15.25 -56.71
N PRO A 889 -1.96 -16.40 -56.10
CA PRO A 889 -2.95 -17.22 -55.40
C PRO A 889 -3.66 -16.31 -54.41
N ASN A 890 -4.99 -16.34 -54.37
CA ASN A 890 -5.75 -15.44 -53.50
C ASN A 890 -5.37 -15.77 -52.04
N PRO A 891 -4.50 -14.99 -51.36
CA PRO A 891 -3.79 -15.45 -50.16
C PRO A 891 -4.73 -15.73 -49.00
N LEU A 892 -5.93 -15.16 -49.08
CA LEU A 892 -7.01 -15.28 -48.11
C LEU A 892 -7.72 -16.63 -48.18
N LEU A 893 -7.82 -17.29 -49.35
CA LEU A 893 -8.54 -18.55 -49.52
C LEU A 893 -7.78 -19.75 -48.91
N ASP A 894 -6.47 -19.85 -49.15
CA ASP A 894 -5.64 -20.94 -48.62
C ASP A 894 -5.28 -20.77 -47.13
N SER A 895 -5.31 -19.53 -46.62
CA SER A 895 -4.90 -19.20 -45.24
C SER A 895 -6.05 -19.18 -44.22
N HIS A 896 -7.28 -19.57 -44.60
CA HIS A 896 -8.43 -19.54 -43.70
C HIS A 896 -8.29 -20.47 -42.49
N ALA A 897 -7.55 -21.59 -42.62
CA ALA A 897 -7.23 -22.49 -41.52
C ALA A 897 -6.13 -21.91 -40.59
N ASP A 898 -5.11 -21.27 -41.16
CA ASP A 898 -3.90 -20.83 -40.43
C ASP A 898 -4.06 -19.47 -39.71
N LEU A 899 -5.07 -18.68 -40.09
CA LEU A 899 -5.48 -17.46 -39.39
C LEU A 899 -6.02 -17.71 -37.96
N THR A 900 -6.38 -18.96 -37.63
CA THR A 900 -7.01 -19.31 -36.34
C THR A 900 -6.05 -19.82 -35.26
N SER A 901 -4.86 -20.32 -35.64
CA SER A 901 -3.93 -21.01 -34.73
C SER A 901 -2.93 -20.07 -34.02
N ILE A 902 -2.49 -18.98 -34.66
CA ILE A 902 -1.42 -18.10 -34.13
C ILE A 902 -1.96 -16.85 -33.39
N ASN A 903 -3.28 -16.63 -33.35
CA ASN A 903 -3.89 -15.40 -32.79
C ASN A 903 -4.39 -15.52 -31.33
N LYS A 904 -4.33 -16.73 -30.73
CA LYS A 904 -4.84 -16.93 -29.36
C LYS A 904 -3.99 -16.19 -28.31
N GLN A 905 -2.68 -16.05 -28.54
CA GLN A 905 -1.77 -15.39 -27.59
C GLN A 905 -1.98 -13.87 -27.54
N THR A 906 -1.92 -13.15 -28.68
CA THR A 906 -2.13 -11.69 -28.71
C THR A 906 -3.50 -11.27 -28.19
N ILE A 907 -4.57 -12.02 -28.51
CA ILE A 907 -5.88 -11.74 -27.93
C ILE A 907 -5.89 -12.02 -26.43
N ARG A 908 -5.24 -13.09 -25.95
CA ARG A 908 -5.17 -13.37 -24.52
C ARG A 908 -4.46 -12.24 -23.77
N LEU A 909 -3.39 -11.68 -24.34
CA LEU A 909 -2.70 -10.51 -23.81
C LEU A 909 -3.64 -9.31 -23.70
N VAL A 910 -4.22 -8.88 -24.83
CA VAL A 910 -5.13 -7.72 -24.87
C VAL A 910 -6.32 -7.92 -23.92
N THR A 911 -6.91 -9.12 -23.91
CA THR A 911 -8.02 -9.44 -23.01
C THR A 911 -7.59 -9.34 -21.54
N SER A 912 -6.42 -9.90 -21.19
CA SER A 912 -5.90 -9.88 -19.81
C SER A 912 -5.65 -8.45 -19.35
N THR A 913 -4.94 -7.65 -20.15
CA THR A 913 -4.67 -6.23 -19.84
C THR A 913 -5.96 -5.44 -19.67
N LEU A 914 -6.96 -5.67 -20.52
CA LEU A 914 -8.26 -5.00 -20.42
C LEU A 914 -9.05 -5.43 -19.18
N ILE A 915 -9.00 -6.72 -18.80
CA ILE A 915 -9.59 -7.19 -17.54
C ILE A 915 -8.99 -6.44 -16.36
N PHE A 916 -7.66 -6.34 -16.26
CA PHE A 916 -7.00 -5.58 -15.19
C PHE A 916 -7.33 -4.10 -15.23
N ALA A 917 -7.29 -3.46 -16.41
CA ALA A 917 -7.67 -2.06 -16.56
C ALA A 917 -9.11 -1.80 -16.10
N SER A 918 -10.02 -2.73 -16.42
CA SER A 918 -11.41 -2.61 -16.01
C SER A 918 -11.65 -2.86 -14.52
N LEU A 919 -10.95 -3.80 -13.90
CA LEU A 919 -11.00 -4.01 -12.46
C LEU A 919 -10.41 -2.82 -11.71
N GLY A 920 -9.30 -2.26 -12.18
CA GLY A 920 -8.72 -1.03 -11.65
C GLY A 920 -9.69 0.16 -11.78
N ALA A 921 -10.35 0.32 -12.92
CA ALA A 921 -11.32 1.38 -13.12
C ALA A 921 -12.54 1.25 -12.18
N VAL A 922 -13.07 0.03 -12.00
CA VAL A 922 -14.15 -0.25 -11.04
C VAL A 922 -13.68 0.06 -9.61
N ALA A 923 -12.46 -0.37 -9.23
CA ALA A 923 -11.89 -0.09 -7.93
C ALA A 923 -11.78 1.43 -7.66
N VAL A 924 -11.32 2.21 -8.62
CA VAL A 924 -11.22 3.68 -8.51
C VAL A 924 -12.61 4.32 -8.35
N ILE A 925 -13.61 3.90 -9.13
CA ILE A 925 -14.98 4.43 -9.03
C ILE A 925 -15.58 4.16 -7.64
N TRP A 926 -15.49 2.92 -7.17
CA TRP A 926 -16.10 2.49 -5.90
C TRP A 926 -15.28 2.86 -4.66
N SER A 927 -14.02 3.28 -4.81
CA SER A 927 -13.16 3.74 -3.70
C SER A 927 -13.80 4.83 -2.84
N THR A 928 -14.65 5.66 -3.43
CA THR A 928 -15.39 6.74 -2.74
C THR A 928 -16.53 6.25 -1.86
N VAL A 929 -16.95 4.99 -2.00
CA VAL A 929 -18.03 4.35 -1.23
C VAL A 929 -17.49 3.35 -0.21
N LEU A 930 -16.27 2.83 -0.43
CA LEU A 930 -15.63 1.87 0.48
C LEU A 930 -15.57 2.31 1.94
N PRO A 931 -15.28 3.60 2.28
CA PRO A 931 -15.28 4.04 3.67
C PRO A 931 -16.62 3.80 4.38
N ALA A 932 -17.74 3.86 3.66
CA ALA A 932 -19.04 3.54 4.24
C ALA A 932 -19.13 2.09 4.72
N VAL A 933 -18.45 1.14 4.07
CA VAL A 933 -18.45 -0.26 4.55
C VAL A 933 -17.82 -0.35 5.95
N GLY A 934 -16.99 0.60 6.37
CA GLY A 934 -16.39 0.68 7.70
C GLY A 934 -17.39 0.67 8.87
N VAL A 935 -18.63 1.14 8.68
CA VAL A 935 -19.68 1.01 9.72
C VAL A 935 -19.91 -0.46 10.09
N LEU A 936 -19.72 -1.39 9.16
CA LEU A 936 -19.84 -2.83 9.41
C LEU A 936 -18.69 -3.39 10.25
N ASP A 937 -17.65 -2.59 10.56
CA ASP A 937 -16.63 -2.93 11.56
C ASP A 937 -17.19 -2.98 12.98
N THR A 938 -18.32 -2.29 13.23
CA THR A 938 -19.05 -2.42 14.49
C THR A 938 -19.69 -3.81 14.66
N VAL A 939 -19.96 -4.52 13.57
CA VAL A 939 -20.54 -5.87 13.59
C VAL A 939 -19.41 -6.89 13.64
N GLN A 940 -19.01 -7.24 14.86
CA GLN A 940 -18.02 -8.29 15.12
C GLN A 940 -18.65 -9.67 14.91
N LEU A 941 -18.05 -10.51 14.06
CA LEU A 941 -18.54 -11.86 13.78
C LEU A 941 -17.89 -12.91 14.69
N TRP A 942 -16.56 -12.90 14.79
CA TRP A 942 -15.78 -13.73 15.71
C TRP A 942 -14.47 -13.05 16.08
N THR A 943 -13.76 -13.54 17.10
CA THR A 943 -12.44 -13.03 17.52
C THR A 943 -11.37 -14.08 17.29
N VAL A 944 -10.17 -13.64 16.92
CA VAL A 944 -8.99 -14.51 16.79
C VAL A 944 -7.89 -14.01 17.73
N ASP A 945 -7.12 -14.93 18.32
CA ASP A 945 -6.00 -14.58 19.18
C ASP A 945 -4.92 -13.79 18.41
N GLY A 946 -4.50 -12.66 18.99
CA GLY A 946 -3.53 -11.70 18.48
C GLY A 946 -2.08 -12.16 18.67
N ALA A 947 -1.14 -11.31 18.26
CA ALA A 947 0.29 -11.65 18.34
C ALA A 947 0.79 -11.73 19.78
N SER A 948 0.16 -10.99 20.68
CA SER A 948 0.47 -10.97 22.10
C SER A 948 -0.48 -11.89 22.87
N ALA A 949 0.02 -12.58 23.90
CA ALA A 949 -0.81 -13.42 24.75
C ALA A 949 -1.93 -12.58 25.41
N GLY A 950 -3.20 -12.91 25.12
CA GLY A 950 -4.39 -12.21 25.64
C GLY A 950 -4.96 -11.12 24.74
N GLU A 951 -4.29 -10.74 23.64
CA GLU A 951 -4.83 -9.83 22.64
C GLU A 951 -5.86 -10.59 21.78
N ARG A 952 -7.09 -10.06 21.63
CA ARG A 952 -8.12 -10.65 20.75
C ARG A 952 -8.47 -9.67 19.65
N ILE A 953 -8.24 -10.06 18.41
CA ILE A 953 -8.54 -9.26 17.23
C ILE A 953 -9.94 -9.64 16.74
N PRO A 954 -10.92 -8.71 16.71
CA PRO A 954 -12.24 -8.98 16.17
C PRO A 954 -12.20 -9.01 14.65
N ILE A 955 -12.75 -10.08 14.07
CA ILE A 955 -13.03 -10.17 12.64
C ILE A 955 -14.45 -9.70 12.40
N THR A 956 -14.56 -8.64 11.60
CA THR A 956 -15.81 -7.91 11.36
C THR A 956 -16.51 -8.38 10.09
N LEU A 957 -17.75 -7.92 9.89
CA LEU A 957 -18.48 -8.19 8.64
C LEU A 957 -17.79 -7.54 7.42
N THR A 958 -17.14 -6.38 7.59
CA THR A 958 -16.32 -5.72 6.56
C THR A 958 -15.22 -6.65 6.07
N ASN A 959 -14.49 -7.28 7.00
CA ASN A 959 -13.40 -8.20 6.71
C ASN A 959 -13.85 -9.36 5.81
N LEU A 960 -15.02 -9.93 6.10
CA LEU A 960 -15.62 -10.98 5.26
C LEU A 960 -16.04 -10.46 3.88
N LEU A 961 -16.67 -9.28 3.82
CA LEU A 961 -17.11 -8.65 2.56
C LEU A 961 -15.94 -8.26 1.65
N ILE A 962 -14.78 -7.90 2.21
CA ILE A 962 -13.54 -7.62 1.47
C ILE A 962 -12.85 -8.93 1.05
N ALA A 963 -12.94 -9.99 1.83
CA ALA A 963 -12.28 -11.26 1.50
C ALA A 963 -12.82 -11.92 0.23
N ILE A 964 -14.15 -11.93 0.03
CA ILE A 964 -14.79 -12.53 -1.16
C ILE A 964 -14.17 -11.99 -2.46
N PRO A 965 -14.16 -10.67 -2.70
CA PRO A 965 -13.64 -10.13 -3.93
C PRO A 965 -12.11 -10.13 -4.01
N THR A 966 -11.36 -10.08 -2.90
CA THR A 966 -9.91 -10.39 -2.89
C THR A 966 -9.64 -11.81 -3.41
N GLY A 967 -10.47 -12.77 -3.03
CA GLY A 967 -10.42 -14.14 -3.55
C GLY A 967 -10.72 -14.20 -5.05
N ILE A 968 -11.75 -13.49 -5.53
CA ILE A 968 -12.05 -13.41 -6.97
C ILE A 968 -10.88 -12.79 -7.74
N MET A 969 -10.31 -11.69 -7.24
CA MET A 969 -9.16 -11.02 -7.84
C MET A 969 -7.94 -11.92 -7.90
N THR A 970 -7.70 -12.72 -6.86
CA THR A 970 -6.66 -13.75 -6.85
C THR A 970 -6.86 -14.75 -7.98
N VAL A 971 -8.08 -15.29 -8.15
CA VAL A 971 -8.38 -16.25 -9.22
C VAL A 971 -8.21 -15.62 -10.60
N VAL A 972 -8.63 -14.37 -10.78
CA VAL A 972 -8.43 -13.61 -12.03
C VAL A 972 -6.94 -13.40 -12.29
N ALA A 973 -6.16 -12.98 -11.28
CA ALA A 973 -4.72 -12.79 -11.39
C ALA A 973 -4.02 -14.10 -11.75
N ALA A 974 -4.26 -15.19 -11.00
CA ALA A 974 -3.65 -16.50 -11.24
C ALA A 974 -4.02 -17.09 -12.62
N ARG A 975 -5.13 -16.69 -13.22
CA ARG A 975 -5.51 -17.12 -14.58
C ARG A 975 -4.87 -16.28 -15.68
N ASN A 976 -4.62 -15.00 -15.46
CA ASN A 976 -4.26 -14.05 -16.52
C ASN A 976 -2.81 -13.51 -16.45
N LEU A 977 -2.25 -13.27 -15.25
CA LEU A 977 -0.88 -12.73 -15.08
C LEU A 977 0.20 -13.64 -15.70
N PRO A 978 0.19 -14.98 -15.49
CA PRO A 978 1.22 -15.84 -16.08
C PRO A 978 1.25 -15.79 -17.60
N GLY A 979 0.08 -15.72 -18.25
CA GLY A 979 -0.03 -15.58 -19.70
C GLY A 979 0.42 -14.20 -20.20
N LEU A 980 0.17 -13.14 -19.42
CA LEU A 980 0.69 -11.80 -19.70
C LEU A 980 2.22 -11.77 -19.62
N MET A 981 2.81 -12.34 -18.56
CA MET A 981 4.26 -12.44 -18.37
C MET A 981 4.93 -13.26 -19.47
N GLU A 982 4.30 -14.36 -19.90
CA GLU A 982 4.80 -15.20 -20.97
C GLU A 982 5.01 -14.41 -22.27
N ILE A 983 4.03 -13.58 -22.63
CA ILE A 983 4.01 -12.82 -23.88
C ILE A 983 4.82 -11.52 -23.76
N ALA A 984 4.70 -10.81 -22.63
CA ALA A 984 5.36 -9.52 -22.46
C ALA A 984 6.86 -9.66 -22.24
N LEU A 985 7.30 -10.65 -21.45
CA LEU A 985 8.70 -10.80 -21.02
C LEU A 985 9.34 -12.09 -21.54
N LEU A 986 8.77 -13.27 -21.23
CA LEU A 986 9.45 -14.55 -21.47
C LEU A 986 9.65 -14.86 -22.96
N GLN A 987 8.79 -14.33 -23.84
CA GLN A 987 8.90 -14.45 -25.30
C GLN A 987 10.11 -13.73 -25.89
N HIS A 988 10.55 -12.64 -25.25
CA HIS A 988 11.69 -11.84 -25.71
C HIS A 988 13.03 -12.35 -25.16
N LEU A 989 13.00 -13.31 -24.22
CA LEU A 989 14.19 -13.96 -23.67
C LEU A 989 14.52 -15.24 -24.46
N PRO A 990 15.81 -15.57 -24.68
CA PRO A 990 16.26 -16.78 -25.38
C PRO A 990 16.10 -18.03 -24.50
N LEU A 991 14.87 -18.34 -24.11
CA LEU A 991 14.51 -19.46 -23.24
C LEU A 991 13.85 -20.59 -24.03
N GLU A 992 14.16 -21.84 -23.67
CA GLU A 992 13.47 -23.02 -24.19
C GLU A 992 11.99 -23.03 -23.78
N ASN A 993 11.13 -23.62 -24.63
CA ASN A 993 9.68 -23.68 -24.38
C ASN A 993 9.33 -24.37 -23.05
N ALA A 994 10.09 -25.39 -22.66
CA ALA A 994 9.91 -26.10 -21.39
C ALA A 994 10.15 -25.19 -20.17
N VAL A 995 11.20 -24.36 -20.23
CA VAL A 995 11.53 -23.39 -19.16
C VAL A 995 10.46 -22.31 -19.07
N ARG A 996 10.00 -21.79 -20.22
CA ARG A 996 8.93 -20.78 -20.27
C ARG A 996 7.62 -21.30 -19.65
N TYR A 997 7.24 -22.54 -19.97
CA TYR A 997 6.06 -23.18 -19.38
C TYR A 997 6.22 -23.39 -17.86
N ALA A 998 7.40 -23.82 -17.41
CA ALA A 998 7.70 -24.00 -16.00
C ALA A 998 7.57 -22.68 -15.22
N ILE A 999 8.18 -21.60 -15.73
CA ILE A 999 8.08 -20.26 -15.10
C ILE A 999 6.62 -19.81 -15.02
N SER A 1000 5.85 -19.91 -16.11
CA SER A 1000 4.43 -19.55 -16.12
C SER A 1000 3.61 -20.36 -15.09
N SER A 1001 3.87 -21.66 -14.98
CA SER A 1001 3.20 -22.54 -14.01
C SER A 1001 3.57 -22.21 -12.57
N ILE A 1002 4.86 -21.97 -12.28
CA ILE A 1002 5.34 -21.58 -10.95
C ILE A 1002 4.76 -20.22 -10.55
N SER A 1003 4.75 -19.23 -11.44
CA SER A 1003 4.14 -17.93 -11.18
C SER A 1003 2.65 -18.06 -10.89
N ARG A 1004 1.93 -18.93 -11.62
CA ARG A 1004 0.52 -19.21 -11.36
C ARG A 1004 0.28 -19.73 -9.94
N TYR A 1005 1.05 -20.73 -9.52
CA TYR A 1005 0.95 -21.29 -8.17
C TYR A 1005 1.36 -20.29 -7.09
N THR A 1006 2.39 -19.48 -7.37
CA THR A 1006 2.85 -18.42 -6.46
C THR A 1006 1.77 -17.36 -6.25
N ILE A 1007 1.15 -16.87 -7.33
CA ILE A 1007 0.05 -15.90 -7.25
C ILE A 1007 -1.15 -16.49 -6.49
N LEU A 1008 -1.50 -17.75 -6.79
CA LEU A 1008 -2.59 -18.43 -6.09
C LEU A 1008 -2.29 -18.58 -4.59
N PHE A 1009 -1.07 -18.99 -4.24
CA PHE A 1009 -0.63 -19.15 -2.86
C PHE A 1009 -0.68 -17.81 -2.10
N LEU A 1010 -0.06 -16.75 -2.65
CA LEU A 1010 -0.08 -15.41 -2.06
C LEU A 1010 -1.49 -14.86 -1.91
N GLY A 1011 -2.35 -15.03 -2.92
CA GLY A 1011 -3.71 -14.52 -2.86
C GLY A 1011 -4.62 -15.32 -1.92
N ILE A 1012 -4.40 -16.63 -1.75
CA ILE A 1012 -5.04 -17.41 -0.68
C ILE A 1012 -4.61 -16.86 0.69
N LEU A 1013 -3.31 -16.61 0.90
CA LEU A 1013 -2.81 -16.02 2.14
C LEU A 1013 -3.46 -14.65 2.42
N MET A 1014 -3.55 -13.78 1.42
CA MET A 1014 -4.22 -12.47 1.56
C MET A 1014 -5.70 -12.62 1.91
N THR A 1015 -6.42 -13.52 1.22
CA THR A 1015 -7.85 -13.76 1.45
C THR A 1015 -8.11 -14.32 2.86
N PHE A 1016 -7.27 -15.27 3.30
CA PHE A 1016 -7.32 -15.88 4.62
C PHE A 1016 -6.95 -14.89 5.72
N ASN A 1017 -5.96 -14.03 5.48
CA ASN A 1017 -5.61 -12.95 6.41
C ASN A 1017 -6.78 -11.98 6.62
N SER A 1018 -7.54 -11.65 5.55
CA SER A 1018 -8.76 -10.85 5.68
C SER A 1018 -9.83 -11.51 6.56
N ILE A 1019 -9.86 -12.85 6.67
CA ILE A 1019 -10.81 -13.61 7.50
C ILE A 1019 -10.17 -13.95 8.87
N GLY A 1020 -9.03 -13.34 9.21
CA GLY A 1020 -8.37 -13.53 10.51
C GLY A 1020 -7.54 -14.81 10.64
N VAL A 1021 -7.33 -15.54 9.55
CA VAL A 1021 -6.38 -16.67 9.55
C VAL A 1021 -4.97 -16.11 9.46
N ARG A 1022 -4.27 -16.11 10.59
CA ARG A 1022 -2.95 -15.49 10.72
C ARG A 1022 -1.85 -16.33 10.10
N TRP A 1023 -0.84 -15.66 9.54
CA TRP A 1023 0.39 -16.30 9.05
C TRP A 1023 1.02 -17.23 10.10
N ALA A 1024 1.09 -16.79 11.36
CA ALA A 1024 1.64 -17.57 12.47
C ALA A 1024 0.98 -18.95 12.62
N SER A 1025 -0.33 -19.05 12.38
CA SER A 1025 -1.08 -20.30 12.53
C SER A 1025 -0.79 -21.34 11.44
N ILE A 1026 -0.27 -20.91 10.28
CA ILE A 1026 0.07 -21.78 9.14
C ILE A 1026 1.60 -21.86 8.94
N GLN A 1027 2.39 -21.03 9.63
CA GLN A 1027 3.84 -20.97 9.48
C GLN A 1027 4.51 -22.34 9.69
N TRP A 1028 4.03 -23.14 10.65
CA TRP A 1028 4.56 -24.49 10.88
C TRP A 1028 4.30 -25.43 9.68
N LEU A 1029 3.14 -25.32 9.03
CA LEU A 1029 2.80 -26.09 7.84
C LEU A 1029 3.67 -25.67 6.66
N VAL A 1030 3.84 -24.36 6.45
CA VAL A 1030 4.70 -23.82 5.39
C VAL A 1030 6.16 -24.16 5.65
N ALA A 1031 6.61 -24.11 6.91
CA ALA A 1031 7.97 -24.51 7.30
C ALA A 1031 8.20 -26.00 7.04
N ALA A 1032 7.28 -26.88 7.44
CA ALA A 1032 7.38 -28.31 7.18
C ALA A 1032 7.38 -28.64 5.67
N LEU A 1033 6.47 -28.01 4.91
CA LEU A 1033 6.42 -28.14 3.45
C LEU A 1033 7.70 -27.60 2.79
N GLY A 1034 8.20 -26.46 3.27
CA GLY A 1034 9.43 -25.84 2.79
C GLY A 1034 10.68 -26.68 3.06
N VAL A 1035 10.75 -27.29 4.25
CA VAL A 1035 11.80 -28.26 4.60
C VAL A 1035 11.71 -29.51 3.71
N GLY A 1036 10.52 -30.09 3.55
CA GLY A 1036 10.31 -31.24 2.66
C GLY A 1036 10.65 -30.94 1.20
N LEU A 1037 10.25 -29.76 0.71
CA LEU A 1037 10.60 -29.27 -0.62
C LEU A 1037 12.11 -29.03 -0.75
N GLY A 1038 12.75 -28.47 0.27
CA GLY A 1038 14.19 -28.24 0.34
C GLY A 1038 14.98 -29.56 0.27
N PHE A 1039 14.56 -30.59 1.01
CA PHE A 1039 15.14 -31.93 0.91
C PHE A 1039 14.93 -32.54 -0.49
N GLY A 1040 13.74 -32.37 -1.09
CA GLY A 1040 13.47 -32.84 -2.45
C GLY A 1040 14.28 -32.13 -3.54
N LEU A 1041 14.58 -30.84 -3.36
CA LEU A 1041 15.39 -30.04 -4.28
C LEU A 1041 16.89 -30.08 -3.97
N GLN A 1042 17.30 -30.71 -2.87
CA GLN A 1042 18.68 -30.68 -2.38
C GLN A 1042 19.68 -31.12 -3.46
N GLU A 1043 19.40 -32.21 -4.18
CA GLU A 1043 20.30 -32.70 -5.24
C GLU A 1043 20.34 -31.77 -6.45
N ILE A 1044 19.22 -31.13 -6.81
CA ILE A 1044 19.18 -30.16 -7.90
C ILE A 1044 20.05 -28.95 -7.55
N PHE A 1045 19.93 -28.48 -6.31
CA PHE A 1045 20.69 -27.34 -5.81
C PHE A 1045 22.18 -27.65 -5.67
N ALA A 1046 22.54 -28.83 -5.13
CA ALA A 1046 23.91 -29.28 -5.02
C ALA A 1046 24.61 -29.34 -6.39
N ASN A 1047 23.94 -29.90 -7.41
CA ASN A 1047 24.46 -29.94 -8.77
C ASN A 1047 24.58 -28.55 -9.42
N PHE A 1048 23.63 -27.66 -9.15
CA PHE A 1048 23.66 -26.27 -9.63
C PHE A 1048 24.84 -25.49 -9.04
N VAL A 1049 25.00 -25.52 -7.71
CA VAL A 1049 26.11 -24.85 -7.02
C VAL A 1049 27.44 -25.44 -7.44
N SER A 1050 27.53 -26.78 -7.56
CA SER A 1050 28.72 -27.45 -8.07
C SER A 1050 29.04 -27.02 -9.50
N GLY A 1051 28.03 -26.82 -10.35
CA GLY A 1051 28.20 -26.26 -11.69
C GLY A 1051 28.79 -24.85 -11.69
N LEU A 1052 28.32 -23.98 -10.79
CA LEU A 1052 28.90 -22.63 -10.62
C LEU A 1052 30.36 -22.71 -10.13
N ILE A 1053 30.65 -23.58 -9.16
CA ILE A 1053 32.02 -23.81 -8.66
C ILE A 1053 32.94 -24.25 -9.80
N LEU A 1054 32.52 -25.23 -10.62
CA LEU A 1054 33.30 -25.68 -11.78
C LEU A 1054 33.56 -24.55 -12.79
N LEU A 1055 32.60 -23.65 -13.00
CA LEU A 1055 32.76 -22.51 -13.92
C LEU A 1055 33.69 -21.41 -13.36
N PHE A 1056 33.63 -21.16 -12.05
CA PHE A 1056 34.42 -20.12 -11.39
C PHE A 1056 35.84 -20.57 -11.03
N GLU A 1057 35.99 -21.71 -10.37
CA GLU A 1057 37.30 -22.22 -9.92
C GLU A 1057 38.05 -22.98 -11.03
N GLN A 1058 37.34 -23.46 -12.04
CA GLN A 1058 37.88 -24.19 -13.20
C GLN A 1058 38.87 -25.33 -12.85
N PRO A 1059 38.54 -26.26 -11.92
CA PRO A 1059 39.37 -27.45 -11.67
C PRO A 1059 39.38 -28.42 -12.86
N VAL A 1060 38.42 -28.26 -13.77
CA VAL A 1060 38.28 -28.98 -15.04
C VAL A 1060 37.78 -28.01 -16.09
N ARG A 1061 38.37 -28.06 -17.28
CA ARG A 1061 38.01 -27.22 -18.41
C ARG A 1061 37.44 -28.06 -19.55
N VAL A 1062 36.63 -27.42 -20.40
CA VAL A 1062 36.21 -28.05 -21.67
C VAL A 1062 37.46 -28.29 -22.50
N GLY A 1063 37.68 -29.54 -22.91
CA GLY A 1063 38.89 -30.01 -23.60
C GLY A 1063 39.88 -30.77 -22.72
N ASP A 1064 39.75 -30.73 -21.38
CA ASP A 1064 40.63 -31.51 -20.50
C ASP A 1064 40.36 -33.00 -20.60
N VAL A 1065 41.43 -33.81 -20.51
CA VAL A 1065 41.30 -35.27 -20.36
C VAL A 1065 41.29 -35.60 -18.88
N ILE A 1066 40.19 -36.22 -18.44
CA ILE A 1066 39.96 -36.54 -17.04
C ILE A 1066 39.64 -38.02 -16.86
N THR A 1067 40.01 -38.56 -15.71
CA THR A 1067 39.57 -39.87 -15.23
C THR A 1067 38.72 -39.68 -13.98
N LEU A 1068 37.48 -40.18 -14.04
CA LEU A 1068 36.55 -40.25 -12.91
C LEU A 1068 36.14 -41.70 -12.68
N GLY A 1069 36.49 -42.26 -11.52
CA GLY A 1069 36.38 -43.70 -11.28
C GLY A 1069 37.22 -44.49 -12.30
N ASP A 1070 36.59 -45.38 -13.05
CA ASP A 1070 37.24 -46.21 -14.08
C ASP A 1070 37.10 -45.64 -15.50
N THR A 1071 36.40 -44.50 -15.66
CA THR A 1071 36.16 -43.91 -17.00
C THR A 1071 37.14 -42.78 -17.27
N THR A 1072 37.86 -42.87 -18.40
CA THR A 1072 38.73 -41.80 -18.92
C THR A 1072 38.15 -41.22 -20.20
N GLY A 1073 38.10 -39.89 -20.30
CA GLY A 1073 37.61 -39.21 -21.48
C GLY A 1073 37.83 -37.71 -21.44
N THR A 1074 37.46 -37.05 -22.54
CA THR A 1074 37.64 -35.61 -22.73
C THR A 1074 36.37 -34.86 -22.37
N VAL A 1075 36.47 -33.77 -21.60
CA VAL A 1075 35.31 -32.94 -21.25
C VAL A 1075 34.80 -32.18 -22.47
N SER A 1076 33.58 -32.49 -22.92
CA SER A 1076 33.00 -31.90 -24.13
C SER A 1076 32.15 -30.67 -23.85
N ARG A 1077 31.38 -30.65 -22.74
CA ARG A 1077 30.58 -29.48 -22.34
C ARG A 1077 30.26 -29.50 -20.84
N ILE A 1078 30.36 -28.34 -20.20
CA ILE A 1078 29.90 -28.12 -18.82
C ILE A 1078 28.54 -27.37 -18.88
N ARG A 1079 27.48 -27.93 -18.28
CA ARG A 1079 26.17 -27.28 -18.12
C ARG A 1079 25.90 -27.05 -16.63
N MET A 1080 24.81 -26.34 -16.31
CA MET A 1080 24.48 -25.98 -14.92
C MET A 1080 24.32 -27.17 -13.96
N ARG A 1081 23.88 -28.35 -14.42
CA ARG A 1081 23.64 -29.51 -13.53
C ARG A 1081 24.53 -30.72 -13.78
N ALA A 1082 25.10 -30.82 -14.98
CA ALA A 1082 25.89 -31.96 -15.37
C ALA A 1082 26.95 -31.53 -16.39
N THR A 1083 28.04 -32.28 -16.41
CA THR A 1083 29.14 -32.15 -17.36
C THR A 1083 29.16 -33.39 -18.24
N THR A 1084 29.34 -33.20 -19.54
CA THR A 1084 29.44 -34.28 -20.50
C THR A 1084 30.91 -34.58 -20.77
N VAL A 1085 31.29 -35.85 -20.66
CA VAL A 1085 32.63 -36.37 -20.93
C VAL A 1085 32.52 -37.39 -22.06
N THR A 1086 33.35 -37.26 -23.08
CA THR A 1086 33.37 -38.17 -24.23
C THR A 1086 34.55 -39.13 -24.09
N ASN A 1087 34.30 -40.44 -24.00
CA ASN A 1087 35.37 -41.44 -23.89
C ASN A 1087 36.02 -41.74 -25.27
N PHE A 1088 37.06 -42.58 -25.28
CA PHE A 1088 37.76 -42.96 -26.51
C PHE A 1088 36.87 -43.69 -27.54
N ASP A 1089 35.78 -44.32 -27.09
CA ASP A 1089 34.77 -44.97 -27.93
C ASP A 1089 33.68 -43.99 -28.45
N GLN A 1090 33.88 -42.68 -28.26
CA GLN A 1090 32.94 -41.60 -28.60
C GLN A 1090 31.58 -41.65 -27.87
N GLN A 1091 31.50 -42.34 -26.73
CA GLN A 1091 30.30 -42.35 -25.90
C GLN A 1091 30.26 -41.10 -25.01
N GLU A 1092 29.11 -40.43 -24.96
CA GLU A 1092 28.87 -39.29 -24.06
C GLU A 1092 28.42 -39.77 -22.68
N LEU A 1093 29.28 -39.62 -21.68
CA LEU A 1093 28.96 -39.84 -20.28
C LEU A 1093 28.47 -38.52 -19.65
N ILE A 1094 27.24 -38.50 -19.16
CA ILE A 1094 26.66 -37.35 -18.46
C ILE A 1094 26.88 -37.52 -16.96
N ILE A 1095 27.73 -36.67 -16.39
CA ILE A 1095 28.15 -36.75 -14.99
C ILE A 1095 27.51 -35.60 -14.21
N PRO A 1096 26.79 -35.86 -13.10
CA PRO A 1096 26.30 -34.81 -12.21
C PRO A 1096 27.46 -33.93 -11.71
N ASN A 1097 27.29 -32.61 -11.73
CA ASN A 1097 28.37 -31.70 -11.34
C ASN A 1097 28.82 -31.90 -9.89
N LYS A 1098 27.89 -32.32 -9.01
CA LYS A 1098 28.20 -32.64 -7.61
C LYS A 1098 29.29 -33.71 -7.51
N ASP A 1099 29.26 -34.71 -8.39
CA ASP A 1099 30.22 -35.81 -8.35
C ASP A 1099 31.62 -35.37 -8.76
N LEU A 1100 31.71 -34.36 -9.65
CA LEU A 1100 32.99 -33.76 -10.06
C LEU A 1100 33.62 -32.87 -8.98
N VAL A 1101 32.79 -32.20 -8.17
CA VAL A 1101 33.28 -31.31 -7.10
C VAL A 1101 33.58 -32.08 -5.81
N THR A 1102 32.78 -33.09 -5.49
CA THR A 1102 32.91 -33.85 -4.23
C THR A 1102 33.70 -35.16 -4.36
N GLY A 1103 33.77 -35.72 -5.57
CA GLY A 1103 34.45 -36.98 -5.86
C GLY A 1103 35.95 -36.82 -6.14
N ARG A 1104 36.67 -37.94 -6.16
CA ARG A 1104 38.08 -37.97 -6.58
C ARG A 1104 38.14 -37.97 -8.11
N LEU A 1105 38.77 -36.94 -8.66
CA LEU A 1105 39.01 -36.77 -10.08
C LEU A 1105 40.52 -36.70 -10.34
N LEU A 1106 41.00 -37.38 -11.38
CA LEU A 1106 42.34 -37.16 -11.92
C LEU A 1106 42.22 -36.35 -13.22
N ASN A 1107 42.80 -35.15 -13.25
CA ASN A 1107 42.91 -34.36 -14.47
C ASN A 1107 44.33 -34.52 -15.04
N TRP A 1108 44.43 -35.06 -16.26
CA TRP A 1108 45.69 -35.35 -16.92
C TRP A 1108 46.33 -34.12 -17.57
N THR A 1109 45.57 -33.05 -17.79
CA THR A 1109 45.97 -31.90 -18.63
C THR A 1109 45.80 -30.54 -17.96
N LEU A 1110 45.52 -30.49 -16.65
CA LEU A 1110 45.17 -29.25 -15.94
C LEU A 1110 46.26 -28.18 -15.98
N THR A 1111 47.50 -28.56 -15.68
CA THR A 1111 48.65 -27.65 -15.56
C THR A 1111 49.56 -27.71 -16.77
N ASP A 1112 49.78 -28.90 -17.29
CA ASP A 1112 50.63 -29.18 -18.46
C ASP A 1112 50.05 -30.38 -19.22
N SER A 1113 50.20 -30.42 -20.55
CA SER A 1113 49.84 -31.55 -21.40
C SER A 1113 50.90 -32.65 -21.41
N THR A 1114 52.07 -32.40 -20.84
CA THR A 1114 53.18 -33.35 -20.76
C THR A 1114 52.79 -34.62 -20.00
N ASN A 1115 52.93 -35.77 -20.66
CA ASN A 1115 52.52 -37.06 -20.11
C ASN A 1115 53.71 -38.02 -19.93
N ARG A 1116 53.84 -38.62 -18.74
CA ARG A 1116 54.88 -39.63 -18.48
C ARG A 1116 54.43 -41.02 -18.91
N MET A 1117 55.06 -41.58 -19.94
CA MET A 1117 54.90 -42.95 -20.39
C MET A 1117 55.88 -43.89 -19.65
N MET A 1118 55.36 -45.02 -19.15
CA MET A 1118 56.17 -46.07 -18.53
C MET A 1118 56.02 -47.37 -19.30
N MET A 1119 57.14 -48.03 -19.57
CA MET A 1119 57.21 -49.32 -20.24
C MET A 1119 58.05 -50.29 -19.41
N MET A 1120 57.70 -51.57 -19.45
CA MET A 1120 58.43 -52.65 -18.79
C MET A 1120 58.90 -53.62 -19.86
N ILE A 1121 60.20 -53.86 -19.91
CA ILE A 1121 60.84 -54.71 -20.92
C ILE A 1121 61.58 -55.81 -20.17
N ASN A 1122 61.34 -57.07 -20.53
CA ASN A 1122 61.99 -58.21 -19.89
C ASN A 1122 63.05 -58.79 -20.83
N ILE A 1123 64.28 -58.88 -20.36
CA ILE A 1123 65.41 -59.52 -21.08
C ILE A 1123 65.82 -60.82 -20.38
N SER A 1124 66.48 -61.73 -21.09
CA SER A 1124 67.05 -62.95 -20.51
C SER A 1124 68.09 -62.61 -19.44
N ASN A 1125 68.29 -63.50 -18.47
CA ASN A 1125 69.37 -63.36 -17.48
C ASN A 1125 70.77 -63.41 -18.11
N ASP A 1126 70.89 -64.05 -19.27
CA ASP A 1126 72.15 -64.16 -20.03
C ASP A 1126 72.47 -62.91 -20.86
N SER A 1127 71.52 -61.97 -20.98
CA SER A 1127 71.70 -60.72 -21.73
C SER A 1127 72.31 -59.63 -20.83
N ASP A 1128 73.26 -58.85 -21.36
CA ASP A 1128 73.85 -57.72 -20.62
C ASP A 1128 72.82 -56.58 -20.44
N PRO A 1129 72.40 -56.26 -19.21
CA PRO A 1129 71.40 -55.25 -18.96
C PRO A 1129 71.91 -53.82 -19.14
N GLU A 1130 73.22 -53.58 -19.00
CA GLU A 1130 73.79 -52.24 -19.17
C GLU A 1130 73.73 -51.84 -20.65
N VAL A 1131 74.07 -52.78 -21.54
CA VAL A 1131 73.93 -52.64 -22.99
C VAL A 1131 72.45 -52.46 -23.38
N ALA A 1132 71.55 -53.26 -22.81
CA ALA A 1132 70.12 -53.14 -23.08
C ALA A 1132 69.53 -51.80 -22.61
N CYS A 1133 69.88 -51.33 -21.41
CA CYS A 1133 69.42 -50.03 -20.90
C CYS A 1133 69.97 -48.86 -21.73
N ALA A 1134 71.25 -48.91 -22.13
CA ALA A 1134 71.85 -47.88 -22.98
C ALA A 1134 71.14 -47.78 -24.35
N LEU A 1135 70.88 -48.92 -24.98
CA LEU A 1135 70.18 -49.01 -26.26
C LEU A 1135 68.73 -48.56 -26.17
N ILE A 1136 67.99 -48.96 -25.13
CA ILE A 1136 66.61 -48.49 -24.94
C ILE A 1136 66.57 -46.98 -24.76
N ARG A 1137 67.52 -46.42 -23.98
CA ARG A 1137 67.63 -44.97 -23.78
C ARG A 1137 67.96 -44.24 -25.09
N GLU A 1138 68.85 -44.79 -25.92
CA GLU A 1138 69.16 -44.27 -27.26
C GLU A 1138 67.92 -44.25 -28.14
N ILE A 1139 67.18 -45.37 -28.24
CA ILE A 1139 65.92 -45.46 -28.99
C ILE A 1139 64.92 -44.42 -28.51
N CYS A 1140 64.79 -44.21 -27.19
CA CYS A 1140 63.91 -43.20 -26.64
C CYS A 1140 64.38 -41.76 -26.91
N LEU A 1141 65.68 -41.48 -26.97
CA LEU A 1141 66.24 -40.16 -27.28
C LEU A 1141 66.11 -39.79 -28.76
N GLU A 1142 66.15 -40.78 -29.65
CA GLU A 1142 66.01 -40.60 -31.10
C GLU A 1142 64.55 -40.48 -31.56
N HIS A 1143 63.60 -40.95 -30.74
CA HIS A 1143 62.18 -40.95 -31.11
C HIS A 1143 61.58 -39.54 -31.10
N SER A 1144 61.02 -39.09 -32.23
CA SER A 1144 60.51 -37.72 -32.42
C SER A 1144 59.41 -37.30 -31.43
N ASN A 1145 58.56 -38.23 -31.01
CA ASN A 1145 57.46 -37.97 -30.07
C ASN A 1145 57.87 -37.96 -28.58
N ILE A 1146 59.09 -38.39 -28.23
CA ILE A 1146 59.59 -38.40 -26.85
C ILE A 1146 60.33 -37.09 -26.57
N LEU A 1147 59.98 -36.43 -25.47
CA LEU A 1147 60.64 -35.23 -25.01
C LEU A 1147 62.06 -35.53 -24.55
N LYS A 1148 63.00 -34.65 -24.95
CA LYS A 1148 64.40 -34.72 -24.53
C LYS A 1148 64.60 -34.20 -23.10
N GLU A 1149 63.71 -33.31 -22.65
CA GLU A 1149 63.67 -32.79 -21.29
C GLU A 1149 62.24 -32.96 -20.74
N PRO A 1150 62.02 -33.72 -19.66
CA PRO A 1150 62.99 -34.54 -18.92
C PRO A 1150 63.51 -35.73 -19.74
N ALA A 1151 64.80 -36.02 -19.64
CA ALA A 1151 65.44 -37.08 -20.41
C ALA A 1151 64.85 -38.48 -20.10
N PRO A 1152 64.69 -39.35 -21.11
CA PRO A 1152 64.23 -40.71 -20.89
C PRO A 1152 65.23 -41.50 -20.05
N THR A 1153 64.70 -42.31 -19.13
CA THR A 1153 65.49 -43.16 -18.24
C THR A 1153 65.13 -44.62 -18.46
N ALA A 1154 66.14 -45.48 -18.51
CA ALA A 1154 65.99 -46.93 -18.54
C ALA A 1154 66.92 -47.51 -17.47
N PHE A 1155 66.38 -48.30 -16.56
CA PHE A 1155 67.13 -48.91 -15.47
C PHE A 1155 66.54 -50.28 -15.15
N ILE A 1156 67.38 -51.17 -14.62
CA ILE A 1156 66.92 -52.46 -14.09
C ILE A 1156 66.06 -52.18 -12.87
N GLU A 1157 64.84 -52.68 -12.89
CA GLU A 1157 63.93 -52.62 -11.75
C GLU A 1157 64.08 -53.85 -10.86
N GLU A 1158 64.14 -55.03 -11.45
CA GLU A 1158 64.09 -56.30 -10.73
C GLU A 1158 64.86 -57.40 -11.48
N PHE A 1159 65.58 -58.25 -10.74
CA PHE A 1159 66.13 -59.51 -11.23
C PHE A 1159 65.19 -60.66 -10.82
N GLY A 1160 64.53 -61.28 -11.79
CA GLY A 1160 63.63 -62.42 -11.59
C GLY A 1160 64.29 -63.75 -11.93
N GLU A 1161 63.62 -64.85 -11.58
CA GLU A 1161 64.15 -66.22 -11.72
C GLU A 1161 64.68 -66.53 -13.14
N ASN A 1162 64.00 -66.06 -14.20
CA ASN A 1162 64.36 -66.31 -15.60
C ASN A 1162 64.41 -65.04 -16.47
N LYS A 1163 64.43 -63.86 -15.85
CA LYS A 1163 64.38 -62.57 -16.58
C LYS A 1163 64.96 -61.43 -15.75
N GLN A 1164 65.51 -60.44 -16.42
CA GLN A 1164 65.76 -59.12 -15.84
C GLN A 1164 64.71 -58.14 -16.36
N THR A 1165 64.02 -57.43 -15.47
CA THR A 1165 62.99 -56.45 -15.84
C THR A 1165 63.58 -55.05 -15.87
N ILE A 1166 63.58 -54.44 -17.06
CA ILE A 1166 64.00 -53.06 -17.29
C ILE A 1166 62.77 -52.16 -17.28
N ARG A 1167 62.80 -51.13 -16.45
CA ARG A 1167 61.79 -50.08 -16.40
C ARG A 1167 62.24 -48.87 -17.19
N VAL A 1168 61.42 -48.47 -18.14
CA VAL A 1168 61.65 -47.30 -19.00
C VAL A 1168 60.65 -46.21 -18.65
N ARG A 1169 61.13 -44.99 -18.44
CA ARG A 1169 60.33 -43.79 -18.23
C ARG A 1169 60.69 -42.75 -19.28
N CYS A 1170 59.71 -42.30 -20.03
CA CYS A 1170 59.86 -41.24 -21.03
C CYS A 1170 58.66 -40.28 -20.94
N PHE A 1171 58.84 -39.05 -21.40
CA PHE A 1171 57.80 -38.02 -21.38
C PHE A 1171 57.38 -37.69 -22.80
N LEU A 1172 56.10 -37.39 -23.00
CA LEU A 1172 55.49 -37.07 -24.28
C LEU A 1172 54.81 -35.70 -24.17
N ALA A 1173 54.74 -34.95 -25.28
CA ALA A 1173 54.14 -33.60 -25.28
C ALA A 1173 52.61 -33.61 -25.03
N SER A 1174 51.92 -34.70 -25.37
CA SER A 1174 50.48 -34.85 -25.16
C SER A 1174 50.12 -36.30 -24.85
N LEU A 1175 48.95 -36.48 -24.21
CA LEU A 1175 48.42 -37.80 -23.88
C LEU A 1175 48.01 -38.62 -25.12
N ASP A 1176 47.57 -37.96 -26.20
CA ASP A 1176 47.12 -38.62 -27.44
C ASP A 1176 48.24 -39.42 -28.13
N LEU A 1177 49.48 -38.95 -28.00
CA LEU A 1177 50.66 -39.61 -28.58
C LEU A 1177 51.09 -40.86 -27.80
N ARG A 1178 50.50 -41.12 -26.62
CA ARG A 1178 50.93 -42.17 -25.70
C ARG A 1178 50.84 -43.57 -26.29
N LEU A 1179 49.71 -43.94 -26.87
CA LEU A 1179 49.53 -45.28 -27.43
C LEU A 1179 50.33 -45.51 -28.72
N PRO A 1180 50.30 -44.59 -29.72
CA PRO A 1180 51.12 -44.73 -30.93
C PRO A 1180 52.62 -44.81 -30.62
N THR A 1181 53.15 -43.90 -29.80
CA THR A 1181 54.57 -43.85 -29.47
C THR A 1181 55.02 -45.10 -28.70
N ARG A 1182 54.19 -45.62 -27.78
CA ARG A 1182 54.48 -46.87 -27.08
C ARG A 1182 54.65 -48.03 -28.05
N HIS A 1183 53.75 -48.13 -29.03
CA HIS A 1183 53.79 -49.18 -30.04
C HIS A 1183 55.07 -49.08 -30.88
N GLU A 1184 55.38 -47.89 -31.40
CA GLU A 1184 56.57 -47.62 -32.22
C GLU A 1184 57.87 -47.94 -31.46
N VAL A 1185 57.99 -47.48 -30.21
CA VAL A 1185 59.17 -47.72 -29.38
C VAL A 1185 59.35 -49.22 -29.09
N HIS A 1186 58.26 -49.95 -28.78
CA HIS A 1186 58.34 -51.41 -28.59
C HIS A 1186 58.81 -52.15 -29.86
N LEU A 1187 58.36 -51.73 -31.04
CA LEU A 1187 58.82 -52.30 -32.32
C LEU A 1187 60.30 -52.03 -32.55
N LEU A 1188 60.76 -50.79 -32.30
CA LEU A 1188 62.16 -50.42 -32.43
C LEU A 1188 63.05 -51.21 -31.46
N ILE A 1189 62.64 -51.35 -30.19
CA ILE A 1189 63.34 -52.16 -29.20
C ILE A 1189 63.48 -53.60 -29.67
N ARG A 1190 62.37 -54.23 -30.11
CA ARG A 1190 62.39 -55.61 -30.59
C ARG A 1190 63.34 -55.77 -31.78
N LYS A 1191 63.32 -54.85 -32.73
CA LYS A 1191 64.18 -54.88 -33.92
C LYS A 1191 65.66 -54.75 -33.53
N ARG A 1192 66.00 -53.73 -32.73
CA ARG A 1192 67.37 -53.45 -32.32
C ARG A 1192 67.95 -54.52 -31.38
N PHE A 1193 67.12 -55.12 -30.54
CA PHE A 1193 67.53 -56.25 -29.68
C PHE A 1193 67.94 -57.47 -30.51
N ALA A 1194 67.20 -57.76 -31.59
CA ALA A 1194 67.54 -58.85 -32.50
C ALA A 1194 68.86 -58.60 -33.25
N GLU A 1195 69.13 -57.35 -33.66
CA GLU A 1195 70.38 -56.96 -34.36
C GLU A 1195 71.62 -57.14 -33.48
N LEU A 1196 71.50 -56.92 -32.17
CA LEU A 1196 72.60 -56.98 -31.19
C LEU A 1196 72.66 -58.29 -30.39
N GLY A 1197 71.80 -59.27 -30.72
CA GLY A 1197 71.75 -60.56 -30.02
C GLY A 1197 71.22 -60.50 -28.58
N ILE A 1198 70.58 -59.39 -28.18
CA ILE A 1198 69.95 -59.25 -26.86
C ILE A 1198 68.66 -60.09 -26.87
N GLN A 1199 68.66 -61.19 -26.11
CA GLN A 1199 67.50 -62.08 -26.04
C GLN A 1199 66.43 -61.51 -25.12
N ILE A 1200 65.21 -61.35 -25.66
CA ILE A 1200 64.00 -61.10 -24.86
C ILE A 1200 63.70 -62.39 -24.09
N SER A 1201 63.42 -62.25 -22.78
CA SER A 1201 63.20 -63.43 -21.94
C SER A 1201 62.00 -64.25 -22.43
N ILE A 1202 62.24 -65.55 -22.52
CA ILE A 1202 61.23 -66.60 -22.62
C ILE A 1202 61.31 -67.44 -21.35
N PRO A 1203 60.20 -68.04 -20.89
CA PRO A 1203 60.21 -68.89 -19.70
C PRO A 1203 61.24 -70.03 -19.85
N GLN A 1204 62.22 -70.10 -18.95
CA GLN A 1204 63.20 -71.20 -18.91
C GLN A 1204 62.78 -72.27 -17.89
N GLN A 1205 63.04 -73.55 -18.21
CA GLN A 1205 62.82 -74.67 -17.31
C GLN A 1205 64.09 -75.53 -17.26
N GLU A 1206 64.64 -75.69 -16.06
CA GLU A 1206 65.74 -76.62 -15.82
C GLU A 1206 65.16 -78.01 -15.48
N VAL A 1207 65.50 -79.02 -16.29
CA VAL A 1207 64.99 -80.39 -16.15
C VAL A 1207 66.10 -81.32 -15.67
N HIS A 1208 66.03 -81.76 -14.42
CA HIS A 1208 66.99 -82.70 -13.82
C HIS A 1208 66.57 -84.16 -14.10
N LEU A 1209 67.24 -84.82 -15.04
CA LEU A 1209 66.99 -86.23 -15.39
C LEU A 1209 67.73 -87.17 -14.41
N ARG A 1210 66.99 -87.95 -13.61
CA ARG A 1210 67.54 -88.73 -12.48
C ARG A 1210 68.01 -90.17 -12.80
N ASN A 1211 67.56 -90.78 -13.91
CA ASN A 1211 67.97 -92.14 -14.31
C ASN A 1211 68.23 -92.21 -15.82
N PHE A 1212 69.37 -92.78 -16.24
CA PHE A 1212 69.67 -93.10 -17.64
C PHE A 1212 69.53 -94.62 -17.88
N PRO A 1213 68.93 -95.08 -19.00
CA PRO A 1213 68.92 -96.49 -19.39
C PRO A 1213 70.33 -97.01 -19.70
N SER A 1214 70.62 -98.28 -19.38
CA SER A 1214 71.92 -98.95 -19.58
C SER A 1214 72.41 -99.00 -21.04
N ASP A 1215 71.53 -98.69 -21.98
CA ASP A 1215 71.73 -98.84 -23.42
C ASP A 1215 72.09 -97.47 -24.06
N TRP A 1216 72.19 -96.42 -23.23
CA TRP A 1216 72.47 -95.07 -23.67
C TRP A 1216 73.95 -94.93 -24.08
N LYS A 1217 74.23 -95.06 -25.38
CA LYS A 1217 75.50 -94.62 -25.95
C LYS A 1217 75.55 -93.10 -25.97
N LYS A 1218 76.55 -92.54 -25.27
CA LYS A 1218 76.89 -91.12 -25.33
C LYS A 1218 77.13 -90.75 -26.80
N PRO A 1219 76.35 -89.84 -27.42
CA PRO A 1219 76.61 -89.45 -28.79
C PRO A 1219 77.95 -88.71 -28.87
N ASP A 1220 78.80 -89.12 -29.82
CA ASP A 1220 79.99 -88.36 -30.20
C ASP A 1220 79.55 -86.95 -30.60
N HIS A 1221 80.16 -85.93 -29.99
CA HIS A 1221 79.90 -84.53 -30.35
C HIS A 1221 80.31 -84.31 -31.82
N PRO A 1222 79.39 -83.94 -32.73
CA PRO A 1222 79.79 -83.39 -34.00
C PRO A 1222 80.25 -81.95 -33.78
N THR A 1223 81.54 -81.73 -34.00
CA THR A 1223 82.11 -80.44 -34.35
C THR A 1223 81.35 -79.82 -35.52
N VAL A 1224 81.21 -78.50 -35.42
CA VAL A 1224 80.53 -77.58 -36.33
C VAL A 1224 80.97 -77.76 -37.79
N GLU A 1225 80.10 -78.29 -38.64
CA GLU A 1225 79.93 -77.92 -40.06
C GLU A 1225 78.67 -78.61 -40.65
N ASP A 1226 77.93 -77.87 -41.48
CA ASP A 1226 76.67 -78.21 -42.19
C ASP A 1226 75.33 -78.22 -41.42
N ALA A 1227 74.70 -77.03 -41.39
CA ALA A 1227 73.26 -76.90 -41.54
C ALA A 1227 72.91 -75.62 -42.31
N GLY A 1228 73.18 -75.62 -43.62
CA GLY A 1228 72.55 -74.68 -44.54
C GLY A 1228 71.05 -75.02 -44.68
N LEU A 1229 70.17 -74.12 -44.23
CA LEU A 1229 68.74 -74.18 -44.54
C LEU A 1229 68.24 -72.77 -44.90
N LYS A 1230 68.30 -72.48 -46.20
CA LYS A 1230 67.54 -71.42 -46.88
C LYS A 1230 66.03 -71.75 -46.85
N ARG A 1231 65.19 -70.77 -46.50
CA ARG A 1231 63.82 -70.55 -47.01
C ARG A 1231 63.59 -69.03 -47.06
N GLN A 1232 63.76 -68.39 -48.22
CA GLN A 1232 62.83 -68.15 -49.34
C GLN A 1232 62.01 -66.85 -49.18
N PRO A 1233 62.02 -65.94 -50.18
CA PRO A 1233 61.28 -64.68 -50.15
C PRO A 1233 59.81 -64.91 -50.52
N VAL A 1234 58.91 -64.11 -49.95
CA VAL A 1234 57.48 -64.07 -50.33
C VAL A 1234 57.11 -62.63 -50.68
N ASP A 1235 56.48 -62.52 -51.84
CA ASP A 1235 56.15 -61.34 -52.61
C ASP A 1235 55.31 -60.27 -51.88
N GLN A 1236 55.51 -59.02 -52.32
CA GLN A 1236 54.56 -57.91 -52.11
C GLN A 1236 53.23 -58.19 -52.83
N PRO A 1237 52.12 -57.72 -52.25
CA PRO A 1237 51.07 -57.14 -53.08
C PRO A 1237 50.56 -55.78 -52.57
N THR A 1238 50.67 -54.81 -53.49
CA THR A 1238 49.65 -53.83 -53.91
C THR A 1238 48.93 -52.93 -52.89
N SER A 1239 49.12 -51.62 -53.11
CA SER A 1239 48.19 -50.52 -52.79
C SER A 1239 46.78 -50.77 -53.36
N PRO A 1240 45.76 -50.19 -52.73
CA PRO A 1240 45.00 -49.12 -53.38
C PRO A 1240 45.14 -47.81 -52.59
N ALA A 1241 45.00 -46.71 -53.33
CA ALA A 1241 45.33 -45.33 -52.95
C ALA A 1241 44.57 -44.81 -51.71
#